data_AF-A0AAN9VQU7-F1
#
_entry.id   AF-A0AAN9VQU7-F1
#
_cell.length_a   1.000
_cell.length_b   1.000
_cell.length_c   1.000
_cell.angle_alpha   90.00
_cell.angle_beta   90.00
_cell.angle_gamma   90.00
#
_symmetry.space_group_name_H-M   'P 1'
#
loop_
_entity.id
_entity.type
_entity.pdbx_description
1 polymer ?
#
loop_
_entity_poly.entity_id
_entity_poly.type
_entity_poly.pdbx_seq_one_letter_code
_entity_poly.pdbx_strand_id
1 'polypeptide(L)'
;MGRPALLLLLLLLALASRAAAPPPPPPELCQDPSVDAAFQAEDGQIYVFKGDVFFAVGGAGAGAGGPRRVAERWPAVARGGVDAAFALRGGRVYLFQGERFWRLGPDGRPDARPDAKRTYPRALQASFPGLPPRVDAAAFLPRAARLLFFSGSQFWEVWPLRSPPVGPPRNLSCWGTEAPPRVDAALVLDGRLHLLFGRQHVRLDERLCQVEAAEPPFPRDNARWLFGCAAGADGARARPPPPPSRSLVLSAPPPPPPPPPESPPPPLAAAPPALCASPLPPDAVLPAPGGGGAALFVRGALVWRVGGAAADEGAWPAPAAAIWPGLPPAQRLHAAFLAPDGAAVLIGGRSVWRFAPPPPAAPARAPWRPLPGFPRALALAYPGAPDHPDAALAWPGGKVFFFKGSLFWKFDPSQTPPVGPMYPNVLAQWAGIPSDGVDAAAVLNNRTFFFKGPRFYRFDDRAFAVEAATPPFPRSTALWLLRCPGAAMAPPPTQAAPPTTTTSTTTPSPSTAAPAPAPSAAPACPREAPPPPPAAPSQPPPAPAACGAQGPGAGADAVLGDGAGGALVVRGAWAWRVSAAGGVARGWPLPVARLWPGLPARVHAATRDAAGRALFFRDALVWRFAQAPGAPPDQRWRLERGFPRALCRDWPGAPAAPDAVLQWGARGHFYFFKGSLFWKFDPSQTPPVGPMYPNVLAQWAGIPSDGVDAAAVLNNRTFFFKGPRFYRFDDRAFALAVEDPPYPHSTADVWFGCGGGGGGIGGGGGGGGGGGARRRVRPVS
;
A
#
# COMPACT_ATOMS: atom_id res chain seq x y z
N MET A 1 8.79 -63.51 16.86
CA MET A 1 8.03 -62.76 17.89
C MET A 1 7.32 -61.56 17.26
N GLY A 2 6.19 -61.73 16.55
CA GLY A 2 5.73 -60.68 15.61
C GLY A 2 4.23 -60.53 15.35
N ARG A 3 3.35 -61.18 16.13
CA ARG A 3 1.89 -61.03 15.99
C ARG A 3 1.13 -60.52 17.22
N PRO A 4 1.54 -60.75 18.48
CA PRO A 4 0.80 -60.22 19.63
C PRO A 4 1.03 -58.73 19.87
N ALA A 5 2.18 -58.18 19.47
CA ALA A 5 2.51 -56.77 19.65
C ALA A 5 1.70 -55.85 18.70
N LEU A 6 1.38 -56.31 17.49
CA LEU A 6 0.60 -55.54 16.52
C LEU A 6 -0.89 -55.49 16.88
N LEU A 7 -1.42 -56.60 17.43
CA LEU A 7 -2.81 -56.64 17.92
C LEU A 7 -2.98 -55.76 19.16
N LEU A 8 -2.00 -55.74 20.07
CA LEU A 8 -2.02 -54.87 21.25
C LEU A 8 -1.91 -53.39 20.88
N LEU A 9 -1.11 -53.05 19.85
CA LEU A 9 -1.00 -51.68 19.33
C LEU A 9 -2.29 -51.22 18.64
N LEU A 10 -2.97 -52.10 17.90
CA LEU A 10 -4.25 -51.81 17.27
C LEU A 10 -5.40 -51.71 18.29
N LEU A 11 -5.38 -52.51 19.38
CA LEU A 11 -6.33 -52.36 20.49
C LEU A 11 -6.11 -51.06 21.27
N LEU A 12 -4.86 -50.66 21.48
CA LEU A 12 -4.50 -49.38 22.13
C LEU A 12 -4.86 -48.17 21.25
N LEU A 13 -4.75 -48.28 19.93
CA LEU A 13 -5.22 -47.26 18.99
C LEU A 13 -6.75 -47.19 18.91
N ALA A 14 -7.46 -48.33 19.04
CA ALA A 14 -8.92 -48.37 19.07
C ALA A 14 -9.51 -47.83 20.39
N LEU A 15 -8.80 -47.99 21.52
CA LEU A 15 -9.19 -47.42 22.82
C LEU A 15 -8.88 -45.91 22.95
N ALA A 16 -8.04 -45.34 22.07
CA ALA A 16 -7.69 -43.92 22.07
C ALA A 16 -8.66 -43.02 21.27
N SER A 17 -9.74 -43.56 20.69
CA SER A 17 -10.70 -42.82 19.87
C SER A 17 -12.11 -42.71 20.49
N ARG A 18 -12.17 -42.49 21.80
CA ARG A 18 -13.36 -41.87 22.42
C ARG A 18 -12.98 -40.48 22.90
N ALA A 19 -12.91 -39.54 21.95
CA ALA A 19 -12.99 -38.12 22.31
C ALA A 19 -14.33 -37.94 23.05
N ALA A 20 -14.26 -37.61 24.34
CA ALA A 20 -15.43 -37.22 25.10
C ALA A 20 -16.14 -36.11 24.32
N ALA A 21 -17.47 -36.21 24.18
CA ALA A 21 -18.26 -35.15 23.58
C ALA A 21 -17.90 -33.83 24.27
N PRO A 22 -17.68 -32.73 23.53
CA PRO A 22 -17.35 -31.46 24.14
C PRO A 22 -18.44 -31.09 25.16
N PRO A 23 -18.09 -30.55 26.33
CA PRO A 23 -19.06 -30.16 27.33
C PRO A 23 -20.10 -29.20 26.73
N PRO A 24 -21.39 -29.34 27.08
CA PRO A 24 -22.45 -28.49 26.55
C PRO A 24 -22.17 -27.02 26.90
N PRO A 25 -22.57 -26.07 26.03
CA PRO A 25 -22.38 -24.65 26.31
C PRO A 25 -23.15 -24.21 27.56
N PRO A 26 -22.62 -23.23 28.33
CA PRO A 26 -23.30 -22.67 29.48
C PRO A 26 -24.73 -22.22 29.14
N PRO A 27 -25.76 -22.63 29.91
CA PRO A 27 -27.16 -22.28 29.63
C PRO A 27 -27.40 -20.78 29.53
N GLU A 28 -26.66 -19.99 30.32
CA GLU A 28 -26.75 -18.53 30.36
C GLU A 28 -26.39 -17.88 29.03
N LEU A 29 -25.37 -18.38 28.33
CA LEU A 29 -24.96 -17.88 27.01
C LEU A 29 -25.93 -18.29 25.90
N CYS A 30 -26.69 -19.37 26.09
CA CYS A 30 -27.76 -19.77 25.17
C CYS A 30 -29.04 -18.96 25.39
N GLN A 31 -29.36 -18.64 26.65
CA GLN A 31 -30.51 -17.83 27.03
C GLN A 31 -30.31 -16.36 26.67
N ASP A 32 -29.12 -15.81 26.88
CA ASP A 32 -28.75 -14.45 26.49
C ASP A 32 -27.36 -14.41 25.84
N PRO A 33 -27.29 -14.55 24.50
CA PRO A 33 -26.05 -14.60 23.76
C PRO A 33 -25.46 -13.21 23.44
N SER A 34 -25.92 -12.16 24.12
CA SER A 34 -25.27 -10.85 24.10
C SER A 34 -23.94 -10.88 24.85
N VAL A 35 -23.00 -10.06 24.40
CA VAL A 35 -21.63 -10.01 24.91
C VAL A 35 -21.17 -8.56 25.02
N ASP A 36 -20.32 -8.27 26.01
CA ASP A 36 -19.81 -6.90 26.24
C ASP A 36 -18.47 -6.67 25.52
N ALA A 37 -17.67 -7.72 25.34
CA ALA A 37 -16.44 -7.68 24.57
C ALA A 37 -16.02 -9.09 24.16
N ALA A 38 -15.24 -9.22 23.09
CA ALA A 38 -14.66 -10.50 22.71
C ALA A 38 -13.34 -10.33 21.95
N PHE A 39 -12.43 -11.31 22.10
CA PHE A 39 -11.24 -11.40 21.24
C PHE A 39 -10.81 -12.86 21.03
N GLN A 40 -10.12 -13.13 19.93
CA GLN A 40 -9.46 -14.41 19.69
C GLN A 40 -7.99 -14.32 20.13
N ALA A 41 -7.57 -15.23 21.00
CA ALA A 41 -6.19 -15.40 21.43
C ALA A 41 -5.38 -16.19 20.40
N GLU A 42 -4.05 -16.21 20.57
CA GLU A 42 -3.13 -16.85 19.63
C GLU A 42 -3.23 -18.39 19.62
N ASP A 43 -3.71 -18.98 20.72
CA ASP A 43 -4.05 -20.40 20.84
C ASP A 43 -5.36 -20.78 20.09
N GLY A 44 -6.00 -19.81 19.45
CA GLY A 44 -7.28 -19.96 18.76
C GLY A 44 -8.49 -19.84 19.68
N GLN A 45 -8.29 -19.74 21.00
CA GLN A 45 -9.35 -19.62 21.99
C GLN A 45 -10.03 -18.25 21.90
N ILE A 46 -11.35 -18.24 21.87
CA ILE A 46 -12.14 -17.00 21.89
C ILE A 46 -12.52 -16.68 23.33
N TYR A 47 -12.11 -15.53 23.82
CA TYR A 47 -12.51 -15.03 25.15
C TYR A 47 -13.66 -14.06 24.97
N VAL A 48 -14.76 -14.33 25.68
CA VAL A 48 -16.01 -13.56 25.64
C VAL A 48 -16.29 -13.01 27.03
N PHE A 49 -16.55 -11.72 27.14
CA PHE A 49 -16.81 -11.00 28.38
C PHE A 49 -18.29 -10.68 28.51
N LYS A 50 -18.83 -10.87 29.72
CA LYS A 50 -20.21 -10.52 30.08
C LYS A 50 -20.26 -10.18 31.57
N GLY A 51 -20.53 -8.92 31.91
CA GLY A 51 -20.39 -8.43 33.27
C GLY A 51 -18.96 -8.60 33.81
N ASP A 52 -18.80 -9.01 35.06
CA ASP A 52 -17.49 -9.20 35.70
C ASP A 52 -16.86 -10.59 35.43
N VAL A 53 -17.46 -11.37 34.52
CA VAL A 53 -17.01 -12.72 34.15
C VAL A 53 -16.63 -12.83 32.69
N PHE A 54 -15.84 -13.86 32.38
CA PHE A 54 -15.52 -14.25 31.02
C PHE A 54 -15.71 -15.76 30.79
N PHE A 55 -15.91 -16.09 29.52
CA PHE A 55 -16.04 -17.44 29.00
C PHE A 55 -14.99 -17.66 27.91
N ALA A 56 -14.42 -18.85 27.85
CA ALA A 56 -13.47 -19.26 26.81
C ALA A 56 -14.18 -20.25 25.88
N VAL A 57 -14.34 -19.90 24.60
CA VAL A 57 -15.11 -20.64 23.60
C VAL A 57 -14.22 -21.03 22.42
N GLY A 58 -14.28 -22.28 21.95
CA GLY A 58 -13.56 -22.78 20.77
C GLY A 58 -12.06 -23.07 20.97
N GLY A 59 -11.63 -24.28 20.62
CA GLY A 59 -10.24 -24.77 20.68
C GLY A 59 -10.20 -26.24 20.24
N ALA A 60 -9.05 -26.81 19.89
CA ALA A 60 -8.93 -28.21 19.48
C ALA A 60 -9.37 -29.16 20.62
N GLY A 61 -10.68 -29.45 20.69
CA GLY A 61 -11.28 -30.45 21.56
C GLY A 61 -12.02 -29.97 22.82
N ALA A 62 -12.29 -28.69 23.07
CA ALA A 62 -12.95 -28.24 24.31
C ALA A 62 -14.19 -27.36 24.08
N GLY A 63 -15.28 -27.67 24.80
CA GLY A 63 -16.47 -26.82 24.89
C GLY A 63 -16.22 -25.52 25.66
N ALA A 64 -17.25 -24.67 25.78
CA ALA A 64 -17.12 -23.37 26.42
C ALA A 64 -16.76 -23.51 27.92
N GLY A 65 -15.60 -22.99 28.32
CA GLY A 65 -15.12 -22.99 29.71
C GLY A 65 -15.41 -21.66 30.42
N GLY A 66 -16.06 -21.71 31.58
CA GLY A 66 -16.51 -20.54 32.36
C GLY A 66 -17.85 -20.79 33.04
N PRO A 67 -18.44 -19.83 33.77
CA PRO A 67 -17.94 -18.46 33.98
C PRO A 67 -16.74 -18.41 34.93
N ARG A 68 -15.77 -17.53 34.65
CA ARG A 68 -14.64 -17.21 35.55
C ARG A 68 -14.56 -15.70 35.73
N ARG A 69 -14.17 -15.22 36.91
CA ARG A 69 -14.04 -13.76 37.12
C ARG A 69 -12.91 -13.21 36.25
N VAL A 70 -13.13 -12.06 35.64
CA VAL A 70 -12.09 -11.36 34.84
C VAL A 70 -10.82 -11.16 35.66
N ALA A 71 -10.96 -10.82 36.94
CA ALA A 71 -9.84 -10.62 37.86
C ALA A 71 -9.00 -11.88 38.15
N GLU A 72 -9.52 -13.09 37.92
CA GLU A 72 -8.75 -14.32 38.10
C GLU A 72 -7.64 -14.46 37.04
N ARG A 73 -7.92 -14.04 35.80
CA ARG A 73 -6.96 -14.09 34.69
C ARG A 73 -6.25 -12.75 34.47
N TRP A 74 -6.94 -11.64 34.69
CA TRP A 74 -6.43 -10.28 34.50
C TRP A 74 -6.59 -9.47 35.80
N PRO A 75 -5.79 -9.77 36.83
CA PRO A 75 -5.94 -9.18 38.17
C PRO A 75 -5.77 -7.65 38.20
N ALA A 76 -5.12 -7.07 37.17
CA ALA A 76 -4.91 -5.63 37.06
C ALA A 76 -6.13 -4.87 36.51
N VAL A 77 -7.10 -5.55 35.89
CA VAL A 77 -8.35 -4.96 35.42
C VAL A 77 -9.34 -5.00 36.59
N ALA A 78 -9.80 -3.82 37.03
CA ALA A 78 -10.60 -3.67 38.24
C ALA A 78 -11.94 -4.44 38.17
N ARG A 79 -12.56 -4.68 39.33
CA ARG A 79 -13.91 -5.28 39.45
C ARG A 79 -14.90 -4.47 38.60
N GLY A 80 -15.40 -5.06 37.52
CA GLY A 80 -16.33 -4.44 36.57
C GLY A 80 -16.24 -5.10 35.19
N GLY A 81 -17.17 -4.75 34.30
CA GLY A 81 -17.21 -5.25 32.92
C GLY A 81 -16.08 -4.74 32.04
N VAL A 82 -15.83 -5.46 30.94
CA VAL A 82 -14.90 -5.05 29.88
C VAL A 82 -15.74 -4.51 28.72
N ASP A 83 -15.52 -3.24 28.38
CA ASP A 83 -16.32 -2.55 27.35
C ASP A 83 -15.82 -2.83 25.93
N ALA A 84 -14.54 -3.18 25.78
CA ALA A 84 -13.98 -3.59 24.50
C ALA A 84 -12.71 -4.41 24.71
N ALA A 85 -12.37 -5.26 23.74
CA ALA A 85 -11.15 -6.04 23.78
C ALA A 85 -10.62 -6.36 22.37
N PHE A 86 -9.30 -6.43 22.22
CA PHE A 86 -8.68 -7.05 21.04
C PHE A 86 -7.31 -7.65 21.38
N ALA A 87 -6.84 -8.58 20.54
CA ALA A 87 -5.50 -9.13 20.63
C ALA A 87 -4.62 -8.68 19.45
N LEU A 88 -3.33 -8.48 19.72
CA LEU A 88 -2.27 -8.29 18.72
C LEU A 88 -1.52 -9.61 18.49
N ARG A 89 -0.75 -9.65 17.40
CA ARG A 89 0.23 -10.73 17.17
C ARG A 89 1.25 -10.81 18.32
N GLY A 90 1.59 -12.02 18.75
CA GLY A 90 2.51 -12.29 19.87
C GLY A 90 1.83 -12.30 21.25
N GLY A 91 0.57 -12.73 21.32
CA GLY A 91 -0.19 -12.97 22.54
C GLY A 91 -0.52 -11.75 23.41
N ARG A 92 -0.33 -10.52 22.91
CA ARG A 92 -0.66 -9.30 23.67
C ARG A 92 -2.13 -8.94 23.54
N VAL A 93 -2.78 -8.65 24.66
CA VAL A 93 -4.20 -8.33 24.72
C VAL A 93 -4.40 -6.89 25.22
N TYR A 94 -5.37 -6.20 24.64
CA TYR A 94 -5.83 -4.89 25.09
C TYR A 94 -7.25 -5.04 25.62
N LEU A 95 -7.46 -4.62 26.87
CA LEU A 95 -8.78 -4.58 27.52
C LEU A 95 -9.12 -3.13 27.85
N PHE A 96 -10.36 -2.73 27.57
CA PHE A 96 -10.87 -1.37 27.76
C PHE A 96 -11.99 -1.40 28.79
N GLN A 97 -11.96 -0.46 29.74
CA GLN A 97 -12.99 -0.30 30.77
C GLN A 97 -13.09 1.18 31.15
N GLY A 98 -14.28 1.75 30.95
CA GLY A 98 -14.54 3.16 31.06
C GLY A 98 -13.61 3.97 30.15
N GLU A 99 -12.90 4.92 30.75
CA GLU A 99 -12.00 5.83 30.03
C GLU A 99 -10.55 5.33 29.97
N ARG A 100 -10.32 4.08 30.38
CA ARG A 100 -9.00 3.50 30.57
C ARG A 100 -8.83 2.19 29.82
N PHE A 101 -7.58 1.86 29.53
CA PHE A 101 -7.23 0.56 28.97
C PHE A 101 -5.93 0.02 29.56
N TRP A 102 -5.78 -1.29 29.42
CA TRP A 102 -4.62 -2.07 29.83
C TRP A 102 -4.04 -2.78 28.62
N ARG A 103 -2.71 -2.81 28.54
CA ARG A 103 -1.99 -3.71 27.63
C ARG A 103 -1.37 -4.83 28.44
N LEU A 104 -1.76 -6.05 28.13
CA LEU A 104 -1.50 -7.23 28.93
C LEU A 104 -0.69 -8.23 28.10
N GLY A 105 0.30 -8.85 28.74
CA GLY A 105 1.07 -9.94 28.16
C GLY A 105 0.26 -11.24 28.07
N PRO A 106 0.84 -12.29 27.46
CA PRO A 106 0.21 -13.61 27.36
C PRO A 106 -0.13 -14.23 28.74
N ASP A 107 0.61 -13.85 29.78
CA ASP A 107 0.44 -14.24 31.17
C ASP A 107 -0.68 -13.48 31.90
N GLY A 108 -1.34 -12.52 31.22
CA GLY A 108 -2.41 -11.72 31.79
C GLY A 108 -1.94 -10.57 32.68
N ARG A 109 -0.63 -10.32 32.79
CA ARG A 109 -0.07 -9.22 33.58
C ARG A 109 0.16 -7.97 32.71
N PRO A 110 0.05 -6.75 33.27
CA PRO A 110 0.39 -5.55 32.53
C PRO A 110 1.85 -5.54 32.08
N ASP A 111 2.10 -5.07 30.86
CA ASP A 111 3.46 -4.92 30.36
C ASP A 111 4.26 -3.94 31.25
N ALA A 112 5.29 -4.45 31.91
CA ALA A 112 6.30 -3.67 32.62
C ALA A 112 7.63 -3.77 31.88
N ARG A 113 8.00 -2.75 31.09
CA ARG A 113 9.37 -2.65 30.55
C ARG A 113 10.23 -1.85 31.53
N PRO A 114 11.42 -2.34 31.94
CA PRO A 114 12.30 -1.65 32.88
C PRO A 114 12.67 -0.21 32.46
N ASP A 115 12.70 0.05 31.15
CA ASP A 115 13.16 1.33 30.58
C ASP A 115 12.01 2.28 30.20
N ALA A 116 10.75 1.84 30.34
CA ALA A 116 9.59 2.61 29.90
C ALA A 116 8.92 3.30 31.09
N LYS A 117 8.93 4.65 31.11
CA LYS A 117 8.09 5.51 31.98
C LYS A 117 6.56 5.30 31.82
N ARG A 118 6.08 4.17 31.26
CA ARG A 118 4.69 3.95 30.87
C ARG A 118 4.08 2.84 31.73
N THR A 119 3.28 3.21 32.73
CA THR A 119 2.48 2.32 33.58
C THR A 119 1.05 2.19 33.06
N TYR A 120 0.36 1.09 33.41
CA TYR A 120 -1.06 0.84 33.12
C TYR A 120 -1.87 0.78 34.42
N PRO A 121 -3.17 1.16 34.42
CA PRO A 121 -3.98 1.59 33.26
C PRO A 121 -3.57 2.94 32.66
N ARG A 122 -3.89 3.15 31.38
CA ARG A 122 -3.73 4.45 30.70
C ARG A 122 -5.08 5.01 30.28
N ALA A 123 -5.20 6.33 30.32
CA ALA A 123 -6.35 7.01 29.73
C ALA A 123 -6.39 6.78 28.21
N LEU A 124 -7.58 6.49 27.70
CA LEU A 124 -7.83 6.20 26.29
C LEU A 124 -7.44 7.40 25.42
N GLN A 125 -8.03 8.56 25.69
CA GLN A 125 -7.78 9.79 24.93
C GLN A 125 -6.35 10.32 25.05
N ALA A 126 -5.63 9.99 26.13
CA ALA A 126 -4.22 10.36 26.26
C ALA A 126 -3.30 9.50 25.37
N SER A 127 -3.70 8.26 25.10
CA SER A 127 -2.96 7.36 24.20
C SER A 127 -3.46 7.45 22.76
N PHE A 128 -4.72 7.82 22.56
CA PHE A 128 -5.38 7.95 21.27
C PHE A 128 -6.21 9.26 21.21
N PRO A 129 -5.55 10.42 21.06
CA PRO A 129 -6.25 11.70 20.95
C PRO A 129 -7.17 11.72 19.72
N GLY A 130 -8.45 12.01 19.92
CA GLY A 130 -9.48 12.01 18.87
C GLY A 130 -10.51 10.88 18.98
N LEU A 131 -10.30 9.90 19.88
CA LEU A 131 -11.34 8.92 20.23
C LEU A 131 -12.35 9.49 21.24
N PRO A 132 -13.58 8.94 21.28
CA PRO A 132 -14.52 9.19 22.37
C PRO A 132 -13.91 8.75 23.71
N PRO A 133 -14.40 9.29 24.85
CA PRO A 133 -13.86 8.95 26.17
C PRO A 133 -14.05 7.47 26.50
N ARG A 134 -15.09 6.83 25.96
CA ARG A 134 -15.36 5.39 26.08
C ARG A 134 -15.67 4.79 24.71
N VAL A 135 -15.45 3.49 24.59
CA VAL A 135 -15.70 2.72 23.37
C VAL A 135 -16.51 1.48 23.72
N ASP A 136 -17.42 1.11 22.84
CA ASP A 136 -18.33 -0.04 22.99
C ASP A 136 -17.77 -1.32 22.36
N ALA A 137 -16.81 -1.20 21.44
CA ALA A 137 -16.10 -2.33 20.87
C ALA A 137 -14.77 -1.88 20.26
N ALA A 138 -13.84 -2.82 20.08
CA ALA A 138 -12.58 -2.56 19.40
C ALA A 138 -12.10 -3.82 18.68
N ALA A 139 -11.43 -3.66 17.54
CA ALA A 139 -10.86 -4.77 16.79
C ALA A 139 -9.51 -4.39 16.19
N PHE A 140 -8.58 -5.34 16.18
CA PHE A 140 -7.34 -5.23 15.43
C PHE A 140 -7.46 -6.00 14.12
N LEU A 141 -7.19 -5.32 13.01
CA LEU A 141 -7.21 -5.88 11.67
C LEU A 141 -5.77 -6.18 11.23
N PRO A 142 -5.26 -7.41 11.45
CA PRO A 142 -3.85 -7.72 11.29
C PRO A 142 -3.34 -7.66 9.84
N ARG A 143 -4.23 -7.74 8.84
CA ARG A 143 -3.90 -7.56 7.43
C ARG A 143 -3.75 -6.09 7.03
N ALA A 144 -4.53 -5.21 7.67
CA ALA A 144 -4.53 -3.77 7.41
C ALA A 144 -3.66 -2.97 8.39
N ALA A 145 -3.10 -3.62 9.43
CA ALA A 145 -2.41 -2.99 10.56
C ALA A 145 -3.18 -1.80 11.14
N ARG A 146 -4.51 -1.93 11.16
CA ARG A 146 -5.47 -0.90 11.54
C ARG A 146 -6.25 -1.38 12.76
N LEU A 147 -6.51 -0.49 13.69
CA LEU A 147 -7.43 -0.68 14.80
C LEU A 147 -8.77 -0.03 14.44
N LEU A 148 -9.87 -0.67 14.78
CA LEU A 148 -11.20 -0.09 14.74
C LEU A 148 -11.68 0.10 16.17
N PHE A 149 -12.22 1.27 16.46
CA PHE A 149 -12.89 1.58 17.71
C PHE A 149 -14.33 1.98 17.43
N PHE A 150 -15.26 1.49 18.23
CA PHE A 150 -16.69 1.69 18.04
C PHE A 150 -17.26 2.47 19.22
N SER A 151 -18.17 3.40 18.95
CA SER A 151 -18.94 4.08 19.99
C SER A 151 -20.26 4.58 19.42
N GLY A 152 -21.37 4.14 20.01
CA GLY A 152 -22.72 4.41 19.53
C GLY A 152 -22.89 3.94 18.09
N SER A 153 -23.37 4.85 17.24
CA SER A 153 -23.56 4.61 15.80
C SER A 153 -22.33 4.96 14.96
N GLN A 154 -21.16 5.12 15.58
CA GLN A 154 -19.94 5.58 14.92
C GLN A 154 -18.76 4.64 15.18
N PHE A 155 -17.78 4.71 14.28
CA PHE A 155 -16.50 4.05 14.45
C PHE A 155 -15.34 4.94 14.00
N TRP A 156 -14.17 4.68 14.57
CA TRP A 156 -12.92 5.36 14.28
C TRP A 156 -11.89 4.35 13.83
N GLU A 157 -11.16 4.74 12.81
CA GLU A 157 -10.01 3.98 12.33
C GLU A 157 -8.76 4.56 12.97
N VAL A 158 -7.98 3.72 13.63
CA VAL A 158 -6.75 4.11 14.32
C VAL A 158 -5.57 3.36 13.72
N TRP A 159 -4.55 4.12 13.34
CA TRP A 159 -3.31 3.62 12.78
C TRP A 159 -2.17 4.05 13.71
N PRO A 160 -1.66 3.15 14.56
CA PRO A 160 -0.65 3.48 15.57
C PRO A 160 0.65 4.10 15.02
N LEU A 161 0.90 3.95 13.72
CA LEU A 161 2.09 4.45 13.02
C LEU A 161 1.82 5.71 12.16
N ARG A 162 0.58 6.24 12.14
CA ARG A 162 0.22 7.48 11.43
C ARG A 162 0.15 8.65 12.42
N SER A 163 0.26 9.88 11.90
CA SER A 163 -0.01 11.11 12.66
C SER A 163 -0.96 12.01 11.85
N PRO A 164 -2.15 12.37 12.34
CA PRO A 164 -2.71 11.88 13.60
C PRO A 164 -3.01 10.37 13.52
N PRO A 165 -2.86 9.64 14.62
CA PRO A 165 -3.09 8.20 14.64
C PRO A 165 -4.58 7.85 14.54
N VAL A 166 -5.48 8.77 14.90
CA VAL A 166 -6.94 8.58 14.89
C VAL A 166 -7.55 9.30 13.69
N GLY A 167 -8.28 8.56 12.85
CA GLY A 167 -9.08 9.10 11.74
C GLY A 167 -10.39 9.74 12.20
N PRO A 168 -11.09 10.46 11.32
CA PRO A 168 -12.39 11.06 11.65
C PRO A 168 -13.45 9.98 11.96
N PRO A 169 -14.46 10.30 12.79
CA PRO A 169 -15.58 9.39 13.04
C PRO A 169 -16.33 9.09 11.74
N ARG A 170 -16.66 7.82 11.53
CA ARG A 170 -17.49 7.33 10.43
C ARG A 170 -18.77 6.73 10.98
N ASN A 171 -19.88 6.87 10.27
CA ASN A 171 -21.15 6.27 10.67
C ASN A 171 -21.17 4.77 10.30
N LEU A 172 -21.76 3.94 11.16
CA LEU A 172 -22.00 2.52 10.87
C LEU A 172 -22.86 2.31 9.63
N SER A 173 -23.74 3.27 9.28
CA SER A 173 -24.53 3.24 8.04
C SER A 173 -23.69 3.24 6.77
N CYS A 174 -22.40 3.61 6.84
CA CYS A 174 -21.46 3.40 5.73
C CYS A 174 -21.32 1.91 5.34
N TRP A 175 -21.81 0.98 6.16
CA TRP A 175 -21.79 -0.46 5.89
C TRP A 175 -23.08 -1.02 5.29
N GLY A 176 -23.95 -0.16 4.81
CA GLY A 176 -25.22 -0.52 4.19
C GLY A 176 -26.38 -0.56 5.18
N THR A 177 -27.58 -0.86 4.66
CA THR A 177 -28.83 -0.88 5.45
C THR A 177 -28.89 -2.02 6.47
N GLU A 178 -28.08 -3.06 6.30
CA GLU A 178 -27.96 -4.20 7.22
C GLU A 178 -26.92 -3.97 8.33
N ALA A 179 -26.25 -2.82 8.34
CA ALA A 179 -25.31 -2.47 9.38
C ALA A 179 -26.01 -2.31 10.73
N PRO A 180 -25.42 -2.79 11.83
CA PRO A 180 -26.04 -2.69 13.13
C PRO A 180 -26.05 -1.23 13.62
N PRO A 181 -27.08 -0.82 14.38
CA PRO A 181 -27.18 0.54 14.90
C PRO A 181 -26.14 0.84 15.99
N ARG A 182 -25.63 -0.20 16.65
CA ARG A 182 -24.58 -0.19 17.67
C ARG A 182 -23.83 -1.52 17.61
N VAL A 183 -22.55 -1.50 17.98
CA VAL A 183 -21.73 -2.70 18.09
C VAL A 183 -21.41 -2.93 19.56
N ASP A 184 -21.72 -4.11 20.08
CA ASP A 184 -21.42 -4.49 21.46
C ASP A 184 -20.08 -5.24 21.56
N ALA A 185 -19.67 -5.97 20.51
CA ALA A 185 -18.32 -6.50 20.42
C ALA A 185 -17.86 -6.65 18.97
N ALA A 186 -16.55 -6.50 18.73
CA ALA A 186 -15.94 -6.65 17.41
C ALA A 186 -14.88 -7.77 17.47
N LEU A 187 -15.16 -8.87 16.78
CA LEU A 187 -14.35 -10.09 16.84
C LEU A 187 -13.73 -10.36 15.47
N VAL A 188 -12.43 -10.66 15.43
CA VAL A 188 -11.73 -11.01 14.20
C VAL A 188 -11.40 -12.50 14.21
N LEU A 189 -12.05 -13.28 13.34
CA LEU A 189 -11.85 -14.72 13.18
C LEU A 189 -11.40 -15.02 11.76
N ASP A 190 -10.33 -15.81 11.62
CA ASP A 190 -9.72 -16.16 10.32
C ASP A 190 -9.39 -14.94 9.42
N GLY A 191 -9.16 -13.79 10.09
CA GLY A 191 -8.92 -12.50 9.46
C GLY A 191 -10.16 -11.86 8.81
N ARG A 192 -11.36 -12.26 9.18
CA ARG A 192 -12.63 -11.59 8.86
C ARG A 192 -13.19 -10.90 10.09
N LEU A 193 -13.78 -9.72 9.90
CA LEU A 193 -14.37 -8.92 10.97
C LEU A 193 -15.84 -9.30 11.17
N HIS A 194 -16.17 -9.71 12.39
CA HIS A 194 -17.51 -10.00 12.87
C HIS A 194 -17.93 -8.92 13.87
N LEU A 195 -19.10 -8.33 13.67
CA LEU A 195 -19.67 -7.36 14.60
C LEU A 195 -20.86 -7.98 15.30
N LEU A 196 -20.80 -8.04 16.61
CA LEU A 196 -21.81 -8.60 17.48
C LEU A 196 -22.64 -7.47 18.07
N PHE A 197 -23.96 -7.65 18.09
CA PHE A 197 -24.92 -6.68 18.59
C PHE A 197 -26.16 -7.43 19.09
N GLY A 198 -26.50 -7.26 20.37
CA GLY A 198 -27.50 -8.04 21.06
C GLY A 198 -27.30 -9.53 20.84
N ARG A 199 -28.33 -10.21 20.34
CA ARG A 199 -28.29 -11.66 20.07
C ARG A 199 -27.66 -12.05 18.74
N GLN A 200 -27.28 -11.08 17.92
CA GLN A 200 -26.98 -11.27 16.52
C GLN A 200 -25.56 -10.84 16.18
N HIS A 201 -25.09 -11.27 15.00
CA HIS A 201 -23.89 -10.74 14.39
C HIS A 201 -24.02 -10.61 12.88
N VAL A 202 -23.18 -9.73 12.33
CA VAL A 202 -22.91 -9.59 10.90
C VAL A 202 -21.42 -9.81 10.64
N ARG A 203 -21.09 -10.23 9.41
CA ARG A 203 -19.71 -10.28 8.93
C ARG A 203 -19.51 -9.19 7.89
N LEU A 204 -18.40 -8.46 7.96
CA LEU A 204 -18.14 -7.34 7.07
C LEU A 204 -17.14 -7.68 5.98
N ASP A 205 -17.42 -7.21 4.76
CA ASP A 205 -16.43 -7.05 3.70
C ASP A 205 -15.80 -5.65 3.80
N GLU A 206 -14.56 -5.61 4.27
CA GLU A 206 -13.80 -4.37 4.43
C GLU A 206 -13.53 -3.63 3.11
N ARG A 207 -13.59 -4.30 1.96
CA ARG A 207 -13.32 -3.71 0.64
C ARG A 207 -14.54 -2.99 0.08
N LEU A 208 -15.73 -3.55 0.32
CA LEU A 208 -16.98 -3.05 -0.22
C LEU A 208 -17.71 -2.11 0.76
N CYS A 209 -17.26 -2.04 2.02
CA CYS A 209 -17.99 -1.35 3.08
C CYS A 209 -19.45 -1.84 3.11
N GLN A 210 -19.64 -3.15 3.15
CA GLN A 210 -20.96 -3.80 3.19
C GLN A 210 -20.92 -5.06 4.05
N VAL A 211 -22.08 -5.49 4.53
CA VAL A 211 -22.25 -6.84 5.10
C VAL A 211 -21.97 -7.87 4.00
N GLU A 212 -21.14 -8.86 4.31
CA GLU A 212 -20.75 -9.88 3.35
C GLU A 212 -21.95 -10.73 2.96
N ALA A 213 -22.25 -10.84 1.67
CA ALA A 213 -23.28 -11.74 1.18
C ALA A 213 -22.89 -13.20 1.49
N ALA A 214 -23.71 -13.88 2.28
CA ALA A 214 -23.46 -15.25 2.70
C ALA A 214 -24.77 -16.04 2.74
N GLU A 215 -24.68 -17.36 2.58
CA GLU A 215 -25.79 -18.29 2.82
C GLU A 215 -25.50 -19.11 4.08
N PRO A 216 -26.38 -19.11 5.09
CA PRO A 216 -27.58 -18.27 5.25
C PRO A 216 -27.27 -16.76 5.39
N PRO A 217 -28.20 -15.84 5.07
CA PRO A 217 -27.95 -14.41 5.15
C PRO A 217 -27.65 -13.95 6.59
N PHE A 218 -26.96 -12.83 6.70
CA PHE A 218 -26.84 -12.09 7.95
C PHE A 218 -28.08 -11.20 8.16
N PRO A 219 -28.39 -10.80 9.41
CA PRO A 219 -27.71 -11.14 10.65
C PRO A 219 -28.02 -12.56 11.16
N ARG A 220 -27.05 -13.18 11.83
CA ARG A 220 -27.14 -14.57 12.35
C ARG A 220 -27.11 -14.60 13.87
N ASP A 221 -27.72 -15.63 14.47
CA ASP A 221 -27.82 -15.79 15.93
C ASP A 221 -26.50 -16.25 16.58
N ASN A 222 -26.09 -15.54 17.64
CA ASN A 222 -24.85 -15.77 18.38
C ASN A 222 -24.89 -17.05 19.23
N ALA A 223 -26.05 -17.45 19.76
CA ALA A 223 -26.18 -18.68 20.55
C ALA A 223 -25.82 -19.90 19.70
N ARG A 224 -26.27 -19.92 18.44
CA ARG A 224 -25.93 -21.01 17.51
C ARG A 224 -24.52 -20.90 16.96
N TRP A 225 -24.12 -19.71 16.51
CA TRP A 225 -22.86 -19.53 15.80
C TRP A 225 -21.64 -19.51 16.71
N LEU A 226 -21.68 -18.74 17.80
CA LEU A 226 -20.53 -18.56 18.68
C LEU A 226 -20.52 -19.62 19.78
N PHE A 227 -21.67 -19.89 20.38
CA PHE A 227 -21.76 -20.76 21.56
C PHE A 227 -22.15 -22.21 21.24
N GLY A 228 -22.59 -22.53 20.03
CA GLY A 228 -22.93 -23.90 19.63
C GLY A 228 -24.18 -24.47 20.33
N CYS A 229 -25.10 -23.61 20.76
CA CYS A 229 -26.34 -24.03 21.43
C CYS A 229 -27.26 -24.81 20.49
N ALA A 230 -27.85 -25.90 20.98
CA ALA A 230 -28.85 -26.68 20.25
C ALA A 230 -30.12 -25.85 20.00
N ALA A 231 -30.80 -26.09 18.88
CA ALA A 231 -32.10 -25.47 18.62
C ALA A 231 -33.12 -25.96 19.66
N GLY A 232 -33.52 -25.08 20.58
CA GLY A 232 -34.62 -25.35 21.52
C GLY A 232 -35.94 -25.50 20.77
N ALA A 233 -36.69 -26.53 21.13
CA ALA A 233 -38.06 -26.76 20.74
C ALA A 233 -38.96 -25.62 21.25
N ASP A 234 -39.63 -24.90 20.35
CA ASP A 234 -40.98 -24.35 20.54
C ASP A 234 -41.48 -23.78 19.19
N GLY A 235 -42.64 -24.27 18.72
CA GLY A 235 -43.39 -23.71 17.59
C GLY A 235 -43.52 -24.61 16.36
N ALA A 236 -44.35 -25.65 16.45
CA ALA A 236 -44.72 -26.54 15.36
C ALA A 236 -45.38 -25.85 14.15
N ARG A 237 -44.93 -26.19 12.94
CA ARG A 237 -45.85 -26.52 11.83
C ARG A 237 -45.29 -27.69 11.04
N ALA A 238 -46.02 -28.79 11.15
CA ALA A 238 -45.75 -30.08 10.54
C ALA A 238 -45.56 -29.98 9.01
N ARG A 239 -44.60 -30.76 8.49
CA ARG A 239 -44.60 -31.19 7.09
C ARG A 239 -44.68 -32.72 7.11
N PRO A 240 -45.58 -33.36 6.33
CA PRO A 240 -45.95 -34.75 6.51
C PRO A 240 -44.82 -35.71 6.10
N PRO A 241 -44.81 -36.95 6.62
CA PRO A 241 -43.83 -37.97 6.27
C PRO A 241 -44.08 -38.51 4.84
N PRO A 242 -43.02 -38.94 4.12
CA PRO A 242 -43.21 -39.67 2.86
C PRO A 242 -43.82 -41.06 3.12
N PRO A 243 -44.61 -41.61 2.18
CA PRO A 243 -45.29 -42.89 2.34
C PRO A 243 -44.33 -44.10 2.32
N PRO A 244 -44.76 -45.26 2.83
CA PRO A 244 -43.87 -46.36 3.19
C PRO A 244 -43.45 -47.22 2.00
N SER A 245 -42.26 -47.80 2.16
CA SER A 245 -41.68 -48.88 1.38
C SER A 245 -42.65 -50.06 1.21
N ARG A 246 -42.83 -50.55 -0.02
CA ARG A 246 -43.34 -51.90 -0.28
C ARG A 246 -42.19 -52.82 -0.69
N SER A 247 -42.21 -53.99 -0.07
CA SER A 247 -41.15 -54.99 -0.06
C SER A 247 -41.29 -56.04 -1.18
N LEU A 248 -40.15 -56.67 -1.45
CA LEU A 248 -39.92 -58.05 -1.94
C LEU A 248 -40.28 -58.38 -3.39
N VAL A 249 -39.27 -58.72 -4.20
CA VAL A 249 -39.13 -60.06 -4.84
C VAL A 249 -37.64 -60.36 -5.07
N LEU A 250 -37.17 -61.50 -4.57
CA LEU A 250 -35.90 -62.13 -4.94
C LEU A 250 -36.00 -62.64 -6.39
N SER A 251 -35.14 -62.18 -7.31
CA SER A 251 -35.01 -62.78 -8.64
C SER A 251 -33.57 -62.71 -9.14
N ALA A 252 -33.24 -63.74 -9.91
CA ALA A 252 -31.92 -64.26 -10.29
C ALA A 252 -30.89 -63.24 -10.82
N PRO A 253 -29.58 -63.55 -10.72
CA PRO A 253 -28.52 -62.69 -11.23
C PRO A 253 -28.60 -62.56 -12.77
N PRO A 254 -28.38 -61.36 -13.33
CA PRO A 254 -28.27 -61.17 -14.77
C PRO A 254 -26.94 -61.74 -15.30
N PRO A 255 -26.87 -62.12 -16.61
CA PRO A 255 -25.66 -62.63 -17.23
C PRO A 255 -24.56 -61.54 -17.30
N PRO A 256 -23.28 -61.93 -17.40
CA PRO A 256 -22.18 -60.98 -17.45
C PRO A 256 -22.28 -60.04 -18.67
N PRO A 257 -21.85 -58.78 -18.53
CA PRO A 257 -21.84 -57.84 -19.65
C PRO A 257 -20.85 -58.30 -20.74
N PRO A 258 -21.15 -58.04 -22.02
CA PRO A 258 -20.20 -58.30 -23.11
C PRO A 258 -18.94 -57.44 -22.94
N PRO A 259 -17.79 -57.88 -23.48
CA PRO A 259 -16.55 -57.12 -23.39
C PRO A 259 -16.71 -55.74 -24.04
N PRO A 260 -16.04 -54.71 -23.50
CA PRO A 260 -16.12 -53.37 -24.07
C PRO A 260 -15.61 -53.40 -25.53
N PRO A 261 -16.26 -52.69 -26.46
CA PRO A 261 -15.68 -52.47 -27.78
C PRO A 261 -14.33 -51.76 -27.61
N GLU A 262 -13.34 -52.20 -28.38
CA GLU A 262 -12.03 -51.57 -28.48
C GLU A 262 -12.18 -50.06 -28.54
N SER A 263 -11.51 -49.39 -27.61
CA SER A 263 -11.42 -47.94 -27.62
C SER A 263 -10.84 -47.52 -28.98
N PRO A 264 -11.47 -46.58 -29.71
CA PRO A 264 -10.80 -45.99 -30.86
C PRO A 264 -9.46 -45.40 -30.38
N PRO A 265 -8.40 -45.45 -31.21
CA PRO A 265 -7.12 -44.87 -30.84
C PRO A 265 -7.35 -43.43 -30.36
N PRO A 266 -6.63 -42.98 -29.31
CA PRO A 266 -6.78 -41.61 -28.82
C PRO A 266 -6.65 -40.67 -30.02
N PRO A 267 -7.54 -39.67 -30.17
CA PRO A 267 -7.39 -38.70 -31.24
C PRO A 267 -5.97 -38.15 -31.15
N LEU A 268 -5.25 -38.12 -32.28
CA LEU A 268 -3.96 -37.44 -32.39
C LEU A 268 -4.07 -36.16 -31.57
N ALA A 269 -3.21 -36.03 -30.55
CA ALA A 269 -3.20 -34.91 -29.64
C ALA A 269 -3.48 -33.62 -30.43
N ALA A 270 -4.64 -33.00 -30.16
CA ALA A 270 -5.05 -31.81 -30.87
C ALA A 270 -3.89 -30.83 -30.86
N ALA A 271 -3.52 -30.31 -32.04
CA ALA A 271 -2.45 -29.32 -32.15
C ALA A 271 -2.71 -28.21 -31.10
N PRO A 272 -1.70 -27.82 -30.31
CA PRO A 272 -1.89 -26.84 -29.25
C PRO A 272 -2.51 -25.57 -29.83
N PRO A 273 -3.46 -24.92 -29.11
CA PRO A 273 -4.12 -23.73 -29.63
C PRO A 273 -3.07 -22.69 -29.99
N ALA A 274 -3.18 -22.13 -31.21
CA ALA A 274 -2.31 -21.06 -31.64
C ALA A 274 -2.41 -19.91 -30.63
N LEU A 275 -1.27 -19.28 -30.29
CA LEU A 275 -1.23 -18.14 -29.37
C LEU A 275 -2.17 -16.99 -29.82
N CYS A 276 -2.46 -16.93 -31.13
CA CYS A 276 -3.40 -16.00 -31.75
C CYS A 276 -4.88 -16.41 -31.68
N ALA A 277 -5.19 -17.67 -31.38
CA ALA A 277 -6.56 -18.20 -31.31
C ALA A 277 -7.20 -18.02 -29.92
N SER A 278 -6.43 -17.60 -28.92
CA SER A 278 -6.93 -17.33 -27.57
C SER A 278 -6.39 -15.98 -27.09
N PRO A 279 -7.20 -14.90 -27.11
CA PRO A 279 -6.78 -13.56 -26.65
C PRO A 279 -6.70 -13.47 -25.11
N LEU A 280 -6.40 -14.58 -24.44
CA LEU A 280 -6.27 -14.65 -22.99
C LEU A 280 -4.90 -14.10 -22.55
N PRO A 281 -4.84 -13.40 -21.41
CA PRO A 281 -3.58 -12.86 -20.88
C PRO A 281 -2.59 -13.99 -20.56
N PRO A 282 -1.27 -13.75 -20.69
CA PRO A 282 -0.27 -14.71 -20.20
C PRO A 282 -0.36 -14.85 -18.69
N ASP A 283 -0.09 -16.05 -18.16
CA ASP A 283 0.01 -16.30 -16.73
C ASP A 283 1.35 -15.81 -16.16
N ALA A 284 2.40 -15.77 -17.00
CA ALA A 284 3.69 -15.20 -16.66
C ALA A 284 4.48 -14.82 -17.93
N VAL A 285 5.37 -13.84 -17.81
CA VAL A 285 6.25 -13.40 -18.90
C VAL A 285 7.67 -13.22 -18.36
N LEU A 286 8.66 -13.75 -19.09
CA LEU A 286 10.08 -13.69 -18.73
C LEU A 286 10.93 -13.29 -19.95
N PRO A 287 12.07 -12.61 -19.79
CA PRO A 287 13.06 -12.51 -20.85
C PRO A 287 13.57 -13.90 -21.26
N ALA A 288 13.77 -14.12 -22.56
CA ALA A 288 14.36 -15.34 -23.07
C ALA A 288 15.90 -15.26 -23.06
N PRO A 289 16.60 -16.39 -22.83
CA PRO A 289 18.05 -16.44 -22.92
C PRO A 289 18.54 -16.30 -24.37
N GLY A 290 19.79 -15.87 -24.58
CA GLY A 290 20.41 -15.80 -25.91
C GLY A 290 20.45 -14.41 -26.59
N GLY A 291 20.28 -13.31 -25.84
CA GLY A 291 20.72 -11.97 -26.28
C GLY A 291 19.90 -11.25 -27.37
N GLY A 292 18.81 -11.83 -27.88
CA GLY A 292 18.03 -11.28 -29.00
C GLY A 292 16.79 -10.46 -28.65
N GLY A 293 16.61 -10.04 -27.39
CA GLY A 293 15.42 -9.29 -26.94
C GLY A 293 14.10 -10.06 -27.01
N ALA A 294 14.18 -11.39 -27.09
CA ALA A 294 13.05 -12.31 -27.08
C ALA A 294 12.48 -12.49 -25.67
N ALA A 295 11.22 -12.92 -25.58
CA ALA A 295 10.51 -13.17 -24.33
C ALA A 295 9.84 -14.55 -24.34
N LEU A 296 9.77 -15.19 -23.17
CA LEU A 296 9.02 -16.40 -22.91
C LEU A 296 7.65 -16.02 -22.32
N PHE A 297 6.59 -16.35 -23.06
CA PHE A 297 5.20 -16.20 -22.62
C PHE A 297 4.72 -17.55 -22.09
N VAL A 298 4.23 -17.58 -20.86
CA VAL A 298 3.72 -18.80 -20.24
C VAL A 298 2.21 -18.73 -20.12
N ARG A 299 1.52 -19.79 -20.53
CA ARG A 299 0.09 -19.97 -20.35
C ARG A 299 -0.23 -21.43 -20.05
N GLY A 300 -0.85 -21.69 -18.91
CA GLY A 300 -1.09 -23.04 -18.42
C GLY A 300 0.23 -23.83 -18.33
N ALA A 301 0.26 -24.99 -18.98
CA ALA A 301 1.44 -25.86 -19.03
C ALA A 301 2.35 -25.60 -20.24
N LEU A 302 2.06 -24.59 -21.07
CA LEU A 302 2.77 -24.30 -22.31
C LEU A 302 3.55 -22.98 -22.22
N VAL A 303 4.67 -22.95 -22.93
CA VAL A 303 5.56 -21.81 -23.07
C VAL A 303 5.72 -21.51 -24.55
N TRP A 304 5.68 -20.23 -24.90
CA TRP A 304 5.97 -19.72 -26.24
C TRP A 304 7.15 -18.77 -26.16
N ARG A 305 7.98 -18.78 -27.20
CA ARG A 305 9.03 -17.78 -27.38
C ARG A 305 8.56 -16.75 -28.40
N VAL A 306 8.61 -15.48 -28.03
CA VAL A 306 8.10 -14.36 -28.82
C VAL A 306 9.22 -13.33 -29.02
N GLY A 307 9.47 -12.96 -30.28
CA GLY A 307 10.56 -12.06 -30.67
C GLY A 307 11.92 -12.76 -30.82
N GLY A 308 12.89 -12.07 -31.42
CA GLY A 308 14.25 -12.59 -31.73
C GLY A 308 14.45 -12.99 -33.20
N ALA A 309 15.70 -13.33 -33.58
CA ALA A 309 16.02 -13.80 -34.93
C ALA A 309 15.35 -15.16 -35.21
N ALA A 310 14.73 -15.27 -36.39
CA ALA A 310 13.74 -16.25 -36.81
C ALA A 310 14.24 -17.71 -37.01
N ALA A 311 15.24 -18.17 -36.26
CA ALA A 311 15.87 -19.46 -36.52
C ALA A 311 15.12 -20.70 -35.97
N ASP A 312 14.10 -20.54 -35.11
CA ASP A 312 13.49 -21.66 -34.37
C ASP A 312 11.95 -21.75 -34.51
N GLU A 313 11.37 -21.28 -35.62
CA GLU A 313 9.90 -21.17 -35.80
C GLU A 313 9.15 -22.51 -35.73
N GLY A 314 9.81 -23.66 -35.92
CA GLY A 314 9.19 -24.99 -35.84
C GLY A 314 9.15 -25.62 -34.45
N ALA A 315 9.75 -24.99 -33.44
CA ALA A 315 9.98 -25.57 -32.12
C ALA A 315 9.21 -24.84 -31.01
N TRP A 316 8.03 -24.30 -31.24
CA TRP A 316 7.20 -23.72 -30.16
C TRP A 316 5.72 -23.92 -30.49
N PRO A 317 4.82 -24.11 -29.49
CA PRO A 317 5.06 -24.08 -28.04
C PRO A 317 5.84 -25.29 -27.50
N ALA A 318 6.36 -25.17 -26.28
CA ALA A 318 6.99 -26.24 -25.53
C ALA A 318 6.32 -26.42 -24.15
N PRO A 319 6.26 -27.64 -23.59
CA PRO A 319 5.81 -27.84 -22.21
C PRO A 319 6.71 -27.09 -21.22
N ALA A 320 6.12 -26.45 -20.21
CA ALA A 320 6.87 -25.72 -19.18
C ALA A 320 7.88 -26.62 -18.45
N ALA A 321 7.53 -27.88 -18.21
CA ALA A 321 8.42 -28.87 -17.59
C ALA A 321 9.63 -29.26 -18.47
N ALA A 322 9.57 -29.04 -19.79
CA ALA A 322 10.72 -29.26 -20.67
C ALA A 322 11.73 -28.11 -20.60
N ILE A 323 11.24 -26.88 -20.41
CA ILE A 323 12.09 -25.69 -20.21
C ILE A 323 12.64 -25.64 -18.79
N TRP A 324 11.84 -26.03 -17.80
CA TRP A 324 12.19 -26.03 -16.38
C TRP A 324 11.98 -27.42 -15.76
N PRO A 325 12.96 -28.34 -15.90
CA PRO A 325 12.90 -29.68 -15.34
C PRO A 325 12.74 -29.68 -13.83
N GLY A 326 11.71 -30.35 -13.32
CA GLY A 326 11.33 -30.36 -11.90
C GLY A 326 10.09 -29.53 -11.59
N LEU A 327 9.51 -28.82 -12.57
CA LEU A 327 8.13 -28.36 -12.48
C LEU A 327 7.15 -29.53 -12.64
N PRO A 328 6.08 -29.60 -11.84
CA PRO A 328 4.99 -30.54 -12.08
C PRO A 328 4.36 -30.33 -13.47
N PRO A 329 4.01 -31.40 -14.22
CA PRO A 329 3.52 -31.32 -15.61
C PRO A 329 2.26 -30.48 -15.85
N ALA A 330 1.50 -30.15 -14.79
CA ALA A 330 0.29 -29.31 -14.84
C ALA A 330 0.38 -28.11 -13.88
N GLN A 331 1.59 -27.73 -13.45
CA GLN A 331 1.77 -26.62 -12.52
C GLN A 331 1.33 -25.30 -13.15
N ARG A 332 0.22 -24.74 -12.66
CA ARG A 332 -0.17 -23.37 -13.03
C ARG A 332 0.77 -22.36 -12.36
N LEU A 333 1.46 -21.59 -13.19
CA LEU A 333 2.20 -20.41 -12.73
C LEU A 333 1.24 -19.24 -12.52
N HIS A 334 1.52 -18.43 -11.52
CA HIS A 334 0.77 -17.21 -11.21
C HIS A 334 1.64 -15.97 -11.35
N ALA A 335 2.95 -16.10 -11.19
CA ALA A 335 3.89 -15.02 -11.41
C ALA A 335 5.27 -15.59 -11.74
N ALA A 336 6.08 -14.81 -12.46
CA ALA A 336 7.48 -15.13 -12.67
C ALA A 336 8.30 -13.85 -12.92
N PHE A 337 9.58 -13.88 -12.56
CA PHE A 337 10.52 -12.81 -12.89
C PHE A 337 11.96 -13.36 -12.97
N LEU A 338 12.87 -12.59 -13.56
CA LEU A 338 14.31 -12.86 -13.47
C LEU A 338 14.91 -12.13 -12.28
N ALA A 339 15.60 -12.86 -11.42
CA ALA A 339 16.37 -12.29 -10.33
C ALA A 339 17.61 -11.53 -10.87
N PRO A 340 18.21 -10.63 -10.09
CA PRO A 340 19.40 -9.86 -10.50
C PRO A 340 20.59 -10.72 -10.94
N ASP A 341 20.69 -11.95 -10.44
CA ASP A 341 21.73 -12.92 -10.83
C ASP A 341 21.36 -13.73 -12.10
N GLY A 342 20.29 -13.35 -12.80
CA GLY A 342 19.84 -13.99 -14.04
C GLY A 342 19.04 -15.27 -13.83
N ALA A 343 18.82 -15.72 -12.58
CA ALA A 343 18.02 -16.89 -12.30
C ALA A 343 16.53 -16.64 -12.55
N ALA A 344 15.83 -17.60 -13.15
CA ALA A 344 14.38 -17.56 -13.27
C ALA A 344 13.73 -17.97 -11.94
N VAL A 345 12.83 -17.11 -11.45
CA VAL A 345 11.99 -17.37 -10.28
C VAL A 345 10.57 -17.59 -10.77
N LEU A 346 10.02 -18.77 -10.53
CA LEU A 346 8.67 -19.16 -10.92
C LEU A 346 7.81 -19.35 -9.68
N ILE A 347 6.61 -18.78 -9.68
CA ILE A 347 5.70 -18.80 -8.53
C ILE A 347 4.40 -19.47 -8.95
N GLY A 348 4.06 -20.55 -8.25
CA GLY A 348 2.84 -21.32 -8.42
C GLY A 348 2.13 -21.45 -7.09
N GLY A 349 1.15 -20.59 -6.87
CA GLY A 349 0.41 -20.50 -5.62
C GLY A 349 1.29 -20.08 -4.43
N ARG A 350 1.61 -21.02 -3.54
CA ARG A 350 2.49 -20.80 -2.37
C ARG A 350 3.90 -21.38 -2.57
N SER A 351 4.18 -21.96 -3.72
CA SER A 351 5.46 -22.59 -4.02
C SER A 351 6.28 -21.73 -4.97
N VAL A 352 7.58 -21.67 -4.71
CA VAL A 352 8.57 -20.96 -5.51
C VAL A 352 9.56 -21.98 -6.03
N TRP A 353 9.85 -21.93 -7.33
CA TRP A 353 10.93 -22.66 -7.96
C TRP A 353 11.97 -21.66 -8.49
N ARG A 354 13.23 -22.08 -8.51
CA ARG A 354 14.33 -21.23 -8.97
C ARG A 354 15.26 -22.02 -9.89
N PHE A 355 15.61 -21.43 -11.02
CA PHE A 355 16.42 -22.09 -12.04
C PHE A 355 17.55 -21.20 -12.53
N ALA A 356 18.74 -21.78 -12.71
CA ALA A 356 19.86 -21.10 -13.35
C ALA A 356 19.67 -21.07 -14.87
N PRO A 357 20.04 -19.96 -15.54
CA PRO A 357 19.93 -19.84 -16.98
C PRO A 357 20.84 -20.84 -17.70
N PRO A 358 20.43 -21.32 -18.89
CA PRO A 358 21.33 -22.09 -19.74
C PRO A 358 22.50 -21.21 -20.22
N PRO A 359 23.63 -21.82 -20.64
CA PRO A 359 24.75 -21.07 -21.22
C PRO A 359 24.29 -20.18 -22.38
N PRO A 360 24.89 -19.00 -22.60
CA PRO A 360 24.46 -18.07 -23.65
C PRO A 360 24.46 -18.66 -25.07
N ALA A 361 25.34 -19.62 -25.35
CA ALA A 361 25.46 -20.32 -26.64
C ALA A 361 24.54 -21.54 -26.77
N ALA A 362 23.74 -21.85 -25.75
CA ALA A 362 22.85 -23.00 -25.78
C ALA A 362 21.66 -22.78 -26.73
N PRO A 363 21.09 -23.84 -27.32
CA PRO A 363 19.91 -23.73 -28.16
C PRO A 363 18.73 -23.11 -27.39
N ALA A 364 17.79 -22.47 -28.09
CA ALA A 364 16.70 -21.70 -27.47
C ALA A 364 15.80 -22.53 -26.52
N ARG A 365 15.74 -23.85 -26.72
CA ARG A 365 15.01 -24.82 -25.88
C ARG A 365 15.86 -25.49 -24.79
N ALA A 366 17.10 -25.06 -24.59
CA ALA A 366 17.96 -25.67 -23.58
C ALA A 366 17.30 -25.62 -22.19
N PRO A 367 17.27 -26.75 -21.46
CA PRO A 367 16.63 -26.81 -20.16
C PRO A 367 17.39 -25.94 -19.16
N TRP A 368 16.64 -25.22 -18.34
CA TRP A 368 17.18 -24.46 -17.23
C TRP A 368 17.52 -25.40 -16.08
N ARG A 369 18.62 -25.15 -15.38
CA ARG A 369 19.06 -26.05 -14.31
C ARG A 369 18.35 -25.71 -12.99
N PRO A 370 17.63 -26.64 -12.34
CA PRO A 370 17.02 -26.39 -11.04
C PRO A 370 18.09 -26.08 -9.99
N LEU A 371 17.84 -25.07 -9.15
CA LEU A 371 18.75 -24.69 -8.07
C LEU A 371 18.43 -25.45 -6.77
N PRO A 372 19.46 -25.86 -6.01
CA PRO A 372 19.26 -26.58 -4.76
C PRO A 372 18.49 -25.74 -3.73
N GLY A 373 17.68 -26.41 -2.90
CA GLY A 373 16.82 -25.77 -1.91
C GLY A 373 15.48 -25.27 -2.44
N PHE A 374 15.15 -25.57 -3.71
CA PHE A 374 13.85 -25.31 -4.34
C PHE A 374 13.20 -26.62 -4.84
N PRO A 375 11.86 -26.75 -4.82
CA PRO A 375 10.89 -25.73 -4.46
C PRO A 375 10.90 -25.35 -2.97
N ARG A 376 10.51 -24.10 -2.68
CA ARG A 376 10.40 -23.56 -1.32
C ARG A 376 9.08 -22.79 -1.18
N ALA A 377 8.55 -22.72 0.05
CA ALA A 377 7.38 -21.90 0.33
C ALA A 377 7.66 -20.41 0.07
N LEU A 378 6.71 -19.71 -0.56
CA LEU A 378 6.80 -18.29 -0.90
C LEU A 378 7.08 -17.43 0.34
N ALA A 379 6.40 -17.72 1.45
CA ALA A 379 6.61 -17.02 2.72
C ALA A 379 8.04 -17.17 3.29
N LEU A 380 8.75 -18.25 2.95
CA LEU A 380 10.15 -18.47 3.37
C LEU A 380 11.15 -17.86 2.38
N ALA A 381 10.84 -17.86 1.09
CA ALA A 381 11.71 -17.28 0.06
C ALA A 381 11.61 -15.75 0.00
N TYR A 382 10.40 -15.22 0.20
CA TYR A 382 10.08 -13.79 0.17
C TYR A 382 9.21 -13.41 1.39
N PRO A 383 9.79 -13.30 2.60
CA PRO A 383 9.04 -12.95 3.79
C PRO A 383 8.25 -11.64 3.65
N GLY A 384 6.95 -11.71 3.92
CA GLY A 384 6.02 -10.58 3.81
C GLY A 384 5.37 -10.38 2.44
N ALA A 385 5.75 -11.16 1.42
CA ALA A 385 5.04 -11.20 0.14
C ALA A 385 3.64 -11.83 0.29
N PRO A 386 2.66 -11.48 -0.57
CA PRO A 386 1.33 -12.07 -0.52
C PRO A 386 1.36 -13.55 -0.96
N ASP A 387 0.53 -14.39 -0.34
CA ASP A 387 0.24 -15.72 -0.88
C ASP A 387 -0.49 -15.59 -2.23
N HIS A 388 -0.16 -16.41 -3.24
CA HIS A 388 -0.79 -16.38 -4.58
C HIS A 388 -0.79 -14.98 -5.24
N PRO A 389 0.38 -14.41 -5.59
CA PRO A 389 0.44 -13.16 -6.36
C PRO A 389 -0.07 -13.38 -7.80
N ASP A 390 -0.73 -12.37 -8.37
CA ASP A 390 -1.22 -12.37 -9.76
C ASP A 390 -0.13 -11.99 -10.76
N ALA A 391 0.87 -11.23 -10.31
CA ALA A 391 2.07 -10.94 -11.08
C ALA A 391 3.23 -10.61 -10.14
N ALA A 392 4.46 -10.70 -10.64
CA ALA A 392 5.63 -10.22 -9.94
C ALA A 392 6.66 -9.70 -10.95
N LEU A 393 7.41 -8.66 -10.58
CA LEU A 393 8.51 -8.17 -11.40
C LEU A 393 9.70 -7.78 -10.51
N ALA A 394 10.90 -8.17 -10.92
CA ALA A 394 12.12 -7.58 -10.39
C ALA A 394 12.35 -6.25 -11.10
N TRP A 395 12.37 -5.17 -10.33
CA TRP A 395 12.52 -3.82 -10.86
C TRP A 395 14.00 -3.39 -10.78
N PRO A 396 14.45 -2.44 -11.62
CA PRO A 396 15.82 -1.92 -11.55
C PRO A 396 16.19 -1.49 -10.12
N GLY A 397 17.38 -1.88 -9.67
CA GLY A 397 17.83 -1.65 -8.28
C GLY A 397 17.60 -2.83 -7.32
N GLY A 398 17.19 -4.00 -7.82
CA GLY A 398 17.20 -5.27 -7.07
C GLY A 398 15.99 -5.50 -6.16
N LYS A 399 14.96 -4.65 -6.24
CA LYS A 399 13.70 -4.79 -5.50
C LYS A 399 12.72 -5.65 -6.30
N VAL A 400 11.88 -6.40 -5.62
CA VAL A 400 10.86 -7.23 -6.26
C VAL A 400 9.48 -6.69 -5.89
N PHE A 401 8.64 -6.45 -6.89
CA PHE A 401 7.27 -6.02 -6.69
C PHE A 401 6.33 -7.19 -6.95
N PHE A 402 5.46 -7.48 -5.99
CA PHE A 402 4.39 -8.47 -6.12
C PHE A 402 3.06 -7.74 -6.27
N PHE A 403 2.21 -8.22 -7.17
CA PHE A 403 0.89 -7.63 -7.46
C PHE A 403 -0.19 -8.66 -7.15
N LYS A 404 -1.27 -8.22 -6.51
CA LYS A 404 -2.43 -9.07 -6.23
C LYS A 404 -3.70 -8.23 -6.13
N GLY A 405 -4.63 -8.43 -7.05
CA GLY A 405 -5.78 -7.56 -7.24
C GLY A 405 -5.37 -6.10 -7.34
N SER A 406 -6.08 -5.22 -6.63
CA SER A 406 -5.80 -3.78 -6.60
C SER A 406 -4.62 -3.37 -5.71
N LEU A 407 -3.77 -4.31 -5.30
CA LEU A 407 -2.69 -4.09 -4.32
C LEU A 407 -1.33 -4.54 -4.86
N PHE A 408 -0.27 -3.94 -4.33
CA PHE A 408 1.11 -4.36 -4.58
C PHE A 408 1.97 -4.32 -3.31
N TRP A 409 3.04 -5.12 -3.30
CA TRP A 409 4.03 -5.23 -2.24
C TRP A 409 5.40 -4.97 -2.82
N LYS A 410 6.26 -4.24 -2.11
CA LYS A 410 7.67 -4.09 -2.45
C LYS A 410 8.49 -4.92 -1.48
N PHE A 411 9.20 -5.89 -2.02
CA PHE A 411 10.21 -6.67 -1.34
C PHE A 411 11.58 -6.09 -1.62
N ASP A 412 12.28 -5.76 -0.56
CA ASP A 412 13.62 -5.22 -0.57
C ASP A 412 14.52 -6.10 0.32
N PRO A 413 15.42 -6.91 -0.27
CA PRO A 413 16.26 -7.82 0.51
C PRO A 413 17.23 -7.10 1.45
N SER A 414 17.48 -5.80 1.26
CA SER A 414 18.31 -5.00 2.16
C SER A 414 17.58 -4.49 3.42
N GLN A 415 16.25 -4.67 3.49
CA GLN A 415 15.43 -4.18 4.60
C GLN A 415 15.09 -5.30 5.59
N THR A 416 14.93 -4.93 6.86
CA THR A 416 14.45 -5.83 7.92
C THR A 416 13.28 -5.14 8.65
N PRO A 417 12.01 -5.59 8.46
CA PRO A 417 11.59 -6.69 7.59
C PRO A 417 11.73 -6.37 6.08
N PRO A 418 11.96 -7.38 5.21
CA PRO A 418 12.18 -7.16 3.77
C PRO A 418 11.01 -6.55 3.02
N VAL A 419 9.79 -6.84 3.47
CA VAL A 419 8.61 -6.08 3.07
C VAL A 419 8.31 -5.08 4.18
N GLY A 420 8.44 -3.80 3.85
CA GLY A 420 8.21 -2.73 4.82
C GLY A 420 6.75 -2.73 5.33
N PRO A 421 6.51 -2.19 6.54
CA PRO A 421 5.18 -2.18 7.18
C PRO A 421 4.12 -1.35 6.42
N MET A 422 4.54 -0.59 5.40
CA MET A 422 3.67 0.23 4.56
C MET A 422 3.03 -0.54 3.39
N TYR A 423 3.31 -1.84 3.25
CA TYR A 423 2.76 -2.72 2.23
C TYR A 423 1.72 -3.69 2.82
N PRO A 424 0.69 -4.10 2.05
CA PRO A 424 0.43 -3.71 0.66
C PRO A 424 0.06 -2.23 0.48
N ASN A 425 0.34 -1.72 -0.71
CA ASN A 425 -0.09 -0.41 -1.16
C ASN A 425 -1.03 -0.53 -2.37
N VAL A 426 -1.77 0.53 -2.70
CA VAL A 426 -2.76 0.49 -3.79
C VAL A 426 -2.11 0.57 -5.16
N LEU A 427 -2.52 -0.32 -6.07
CA LEU A 427 -1.96 -0.41 -7.41
C LEU A 427 -2.12 0.89 -8.21
N ALA A 428 -3.15 1.69 -7.91
CA ALA A 428 -3.38 3.01 -8.52
C ALA A 428 -2.21 4.00 -8.39
N GLN A 429 -1.23 3.76 -7.51
CA GLN A 429 0.01 4.55 -7.46
C GLN A 429 0.86 4.40 -8.73
N TRP A 430 0.78 3.25 -9.40
CA TRP A 430 1.39 3.02 -10.70
C TRP A 430 0.51 3.70 -11.76
N ALA A 431 0.78 4.96 -12.06
CA ALA A 431 -0.15 5.78 -12.81
C ALA A 431 -0.38 5.25 -14.23
N GLY A 432 -1.64 5.04 -14.60
CA GLY A 432 -2.04 4.65 -15.96
C GLY A 432 -2.10 3.15 -16.24
N ILE A 433 -1.69 2.27 -15.32
CA ILE A 433 -2.02 0.85 -15.40
C ILE A 433 -3.38 0.57 -14.74
N PRO A 434 -4.03 -0.58 -15.02
CA PRO A 434 -5.32 -0.93 -14.41
C PRO A 434 -5.22 -1.01 -12.89
N SER A 435 -6.11 -0.32 -12.19
CA SER A 435 -6.10 -0.24 -10.73
C SER A 435 -6.73 -1.45 -10.03
N ASP A 436 -7.47 -2.28 -10.76
CA ASP A 436 -8.13 -3.50 -10.29
C ASP A 436 -7.22 -4.73 -10.30
N GLY A 437 -6.05 -4.65 -10.96
CA GLY A 437 -5.03 -5.69 -10.97
C GLY A 437 -4.38 -5.90 -12.33
N VAL A 438 -3.33 -6.71 -12.35
CA VAL A 438 -2.58 -7.09 -13.55
C VAL A 438 -2.38 -8.61 -13.57
N ASP A 439 -2.36 -9.19 -14.76
CA ASP A 439 -2.31 -10.65 -14.94
C ASP A 439 -0.86 -11.14 -15.13
N ALA A 440 0.03 -10.27 -15.59
CA ALA A 440 1.47 -10.50 -15.63
C ALA A 440 2.21 -9.15 -15.66
N ALA A 441 3.48 -9.17 -15.25
CA ALA A 441 4.38 -8.04 -15.38
C ALA A 441 5.79 -8.54 -15.69
N ALA A 442 6.53 -7.80 -16.51
CA ALA A 442 7.89 -8.18 -16.90
C ALA A 442 8.74 -6.98 -17.25
N VAL A 443 10.04 -7.07 -16.99
CA VAL A 443 11.04 -6.14 -17.51
C VAL A 443 11.66 -6.75 -18.76
N LEU A 444 11.38 -6.18 -19.93
CA LEU A 444 11.87 -6.64 -21.23
C LEU A 444 12.68 -5.52 -21.88
N ASN A 445 13.90 -5.82 -22.36
CA ASN A 445 14.77 -4.82 -23.01
C ASN A 445 14.92 -3.52 -22.20
N ASN A 446 15.11 -3.65 -20.89
CA ASN A 446 15.22 -2.53 -19.94
C ASN A 446 14.00 -1.58 -19.90
N ARG A 447 12.80 -2.12 -20.18
CA ARG A 447 11.53 -1.42 -20.06
C ARG A 447 10.53 -2.28 -19.30
N THR A 448 9.71 -1.64 -18.48
CA THR A 448 8.69 -2.31 -17.67
C THR A 448 7.39 -2.46 -18.45
N PHE A 449 6.83 -3.66 -18.46
CA PHE A 449 5.57 -3.99 -19.13
C PHE A 449 4.59 -4.62 -18.15
N PHE A 450 3.32 -4.21 -18.25
CA PHE A 450 2.19 -4.79 -17.53
C PHE A 450 1.19 -5.37 -18.52
N PHE A 451 0.56 -6.48 -18.15
CA PHE A 451 -0.41 -7.19 -18.98
C PHE A 451 -1.74 -7.29 -18.24
N LYS A 452 -2.85 -6.98 -18.92
CA LYS A 452 -4.21 -7.14 -18.41
C LYS A 452 -5.16 -7.52 -19.54
N GLY A 453 -5.72 -8.72 -19.48
CA GLY A 453 -6.52 -9.31 -20.54
C GLY A 453 -5.76 -9.31 -21.87
N PRO A 454 -6.40 -8.89 -22.98
CA PRO A 454 -5.76 -8.87 -24.30
C PRO A 454 -4.81 -7.67 -24.51
N ARG A 455 -4.55 -6.86 -23.46
CA ARG A 455 -3.85 -5.58 -23.54
C ARG A 455 -2.55 -5.60 -22.75
N PHE A 456 -1.61 -4.80 -23.21
CA PHE A 456 -0.40 -4.50 -22.46
C PHE A 456 -0.14 -2.99 -22.38
N TYR A 457 0.62 -2.63 -21.35
CA TYR A 457 1.00 -1.26 -21.00
C TYR A 457 2.51 -1.22 -20.93
N ARG A 458 3.12 -0.19 -21.50
CA ARG A 458 4.53 0.11 -21.31
C ARG A 458 4.66 1.21 -20.27
N PHE A 459 5.44 0.95 -19.23
CA PHE A 459 5.60 1.85 -18.09
C PHE A 459 6.94 2.58 -18.21
N ASP A 460 6.91 3.91 -18.06
CA ASP A 460 8.10 4.73 -17.95
C ASP A 460 8.48 4.84 -16.47
N ASP A 461 9.56 4.14 -16.10
CA ASP A 461 10.04 4.08 -14.72
C ASP A 461 10.47 5.45 -14.17
N ARG A 462 10.90 6.41 -15.03
CA ARG A 462 11.24 7.79 -14.60
C ARG A 462 9.99 8.62 -14.31
N ALA A 463 9.02 8.51 -15.21
CA ALA A 463 7.76 9.22 -15.08
C ALA A 463 6.87 8.63 -13.98
N PHE A 464 7.18 7.40 -13.55
CA PHE A 464 6.36 6.53 -12.72
C PHE A 464 4.91 6.48 -13.22
N ALA A 465 4.76 6.35 -14.54
CA ALA A 465 3.48 6.32 -15.23
C ALA A 465 3.58 5.52 -16.54
N VAL A 466 2.43 5.11 -17.08
CA VAL A 466 2.35 4.56 -18.44
C VAL A 466 2.86 5.59 -19.44
N GLU A 467 3.76 5.13 -20.31
CA GLU A 467 4.46 5.95 -21.27
C GLU A 467 3.47 6.62 -22.24
N ALA A 468 3.63 7.92 -22.45
CA ALA A 468 2.91 8.63 -23.52
C ALA A 468 3.57 8.28 -24.87
N ALA A 469 2.86 7.56 -25.72
CA ALA A 469 3.34 7.16 -27.04
C ALA A 469 2.22 7.28 -28.07
N THR A 470 2.59 7.35 -29.36
CA THR A 470 1.64 7.30 -30.48
C THR A 470 1.88 6.03 -31.27
N PRO A 471 0.88 5.14 -31.42
CA PRO A 471 -0.44 5.16 -30.79
C PRO A 471 -0.38 4.97 -29.26
N PRO A 472 -1.38 5.45 -28.49
CA PRO A 472 -1.35 5.39 -27.02
C PRO A 472 -1.41 3.95 -26.49
N PHE A 473 -0.92 3.78 -25.25
CA PHE A 473 -1.18 2.58 -24.46
C PHE A 473 -2.54 2.70 -23.73
N PRO A 474 -3.23 1.58 -23.43
CA PRO A 474 -2.85 0.20 -23.71
C PRO A 474 -2.90 -0.18 -25.19
N ARG A 475 -2.05 -1.12 -25.58
CA ARG A 475 -2.02 -1.71 -26.93
C ARG A 475 -2.40 -3.18 -26.88
N SER A 476 -2.87 -3.72 -28.01
CA SER A 476 -3.20 -5.15 -28.12
C SER A 476 -1.94 -6.01 -28.08
N THR A 477 -1.90 -6.97 -27.15
CA THR A 477 -0.78 -7.91 -27.02
C THR A 477 -0.65 -8.77 -28.28
N ALA A 478 -1.77 -9.30 -28.78
CA ALA A 478 -1.81 -10.15 -29.97
C ALA A 478 -1.28 -9.45 -31.23
N LEU A 479 -1.61 -8.18 -31.40
CA LEU A 479 -1.19 -7.41 -32.58
C LEU A 479 0.26 -6.95 -32.49
N TRP A 480 0.63 -6.32 -31.37
CA TRP A 480 1.88 -5.56 -31.28
C TRP A 480 3.06 -6.40 -30.80
N LEU A 481 2.81 -7.40 -29.95
CA LEU A 481 3.86 -8.28 -29.43
C LEU A 481 3.88 -9.62 -30.17
N LEU A 482 2.70 -10.21 -30.44
CA LEU A 482 2.60 -11.55 -31.04
C LEU A 482 2.52 -11.53 -32.59
N ARG A 483 2.26 -10.37 -33.21
CA ARG A 483 2.15 -10.19 -34.67
C ARG A 483 1.12 -11.11 -35.35
N CYS A 484 -0.02 -11.35 -34.71
CA CYS A 484 -1.07 -12.21 -35.25
C CYS A 484 -1.73 -11.62 -36.52
N PRO A 485 -1.87 -12.39 -37.62
CA PRO A 485 -2.60 -11.95 -38.82
C PRO A 485 -4.11 -11.81 -38.55
N GLY A 486 -4.75 -10.75 -39.07
CA GLY A 486 -6.22 -10.65 -39.13
C GLY A 486 -6.96 -10.07 -37.90
N ALA A 487 -6.28 -9.64 -36.84
CA ALA A 487 -6.93 -8.93 -35.73
C ALA A 487 -7.21 -7.46 -36.13
N ALA A 488 -8.38 -7.20 -36.70
CA ALA A 488 -8.77 -5.87 -37.18
C ALA A 488 -8.78 -4.82 -36.04
N MET A 489 -8.42 -3.60 -36.44
CA MET A 489 -8.34 -2.39 -35.63
C MET A 489 -9.73 -1.98 -35.11
N ALA A 490 -10.14 -2.48 -33.95
CA ALA A 490 -11.27 -1.89 -33.24
C ALA A 490 -10.81 -0.53 -32.68
N PRO A 491 -11.45 0.60 -33.07
CA PRO A 491 -11.13 1.90 -32.49
C PRO A 491 -11.41 1.89 -30.99
N PRO A 492 -10.72 2.72 -30.19
CA PRO A 492 -11.04 2.87 -28.78
C PRO A 492 -12.52 3.29 -28.64
N PRO A 493 -13.28 2.79 -27.65
CA PRO A 493 -14.56 3.39 -27.33
C PRO A 493 -14.27 4.84 -26.96
N THR A 494 -14.73 5.77 -27.80
CA THR A 494 -14.88 7.18 -27.46
C THR A 494 -15.63 7.20 -26.13
N GLN A 495 -15.04 7.79 -25.10
CA GLN A 495 -15.77 8.09 -23.88
C GLN A 495 -16.92 9.03 -24.26
N ALA A 496 -18.10 8.46 -24.49
CA ALA A 496 -19.33 9.20 -24.55
C ALA A 496 -19.51 9.83 -23.16
N ALA A 497 -19.65 11.15 -23.14
CA ALA A 497 -20.09 11.89 -21.97
C ALA A 497 -21.35 11.20 -21.40
N PRO A 498 -21.48 11.08 -20.06
CA PRO A 498 -22.71 10.55 -19.49
C PRO A 498 -23.91 11.41 -19.93
N PRO A 499 -25.03 10.80 -20.34
CA PRO A 499 -26.20 11.53 -20.76
C PRO A 499 -26.74 12.35 -19.60
N THR A 500 -27.03 13.61 -19.89
CA THR A 500 -27.73 14.54 -18.99
C THR A 500 -29.18 14.08 -18.91
N THR A 501 -29.50 13.24 -17.91
CA THR A 501 -30.90 12.93 -17.59
C THR A 501 -31.42 14.05 -16.70
N THR A 502 -32.11 15.00 -17.34
CA THR A 502 -32.92 16.01 -16.67
C THR A 502 -34.16 15.32 -16.10
N THR A 503 -34.16 15.02 -14.80
CA THR A 503 -35.38 14.63 -14.10
C THR A 503 -35.88 15.84 -13.31
N SER A 504 -36.80 16.59 -13.91
CA SER A 504 -37.66 17.51 -13.17
C SER A 504 -38.64 16.69 -12.34
N THR A 505 -38.54 16.78 -11.01
CA THR A 505 -39.59 16.27 -10.13
C THR A 505 -39.90 17.33 -9.09
N THR A 506 -41.08 17.90 -9.28
CA THR A 506 -41.73 18.95 -8.50
C THR A 506 -41.95 18.48 -7.06
N THR A 507 -41.60 19.36 -6.13
CA THR A 507 -41.87 19.31 -4.69
C THR A 507 -43.37 19.12 -4.39
N PRO A 508 -43.69 18.45 -3.27
CA PRO A 508 -44.58 19.11 -2.32
C PRO A 508 -43.99 19.14 -0.90
N SER A 509 -44.10 20.31 -0.25
CA SER A 509 -43.98 20.48 1.20
C SER A 509 -45.23 19.95 1.90
N PRO A 510 -45.18 19.56 3.20
CA PRO A 510 -45.34 20.54 4.30
C PRO A 510 -44.31 20.33 5.44
N SER A 511 -43.74 21.40 6.00
CA SER A 511 -44.16 22.11 7.22
C SER A 511 -43.44 21.68 8.50
N THR A 512 -42.51 22.55 8.89
CA THR A 512 -42.26 23.09 10.24
C THR A 512 -41.98 22.13 11.40
N ALA A 513 -40.68 21.87 11.63
CA ALA A 513 -40.12 21.74 12.97
C ALA A 513 -38.70 22.34 12.98
N ALA A 514 -38.45 23.28 13.87
CA ALA A 514 -37.18 24.00 13.99
C ALA A 514 -36.02 23.05 14.35
N PRO A 515 -34.83 23.14 13.72
CA PRO A 515 -33.69 22.33 14.09
C PRO A 515 -32.92 22.95 15.28
N ALA A 516 -32.64 22.12 16.28
CA ALA A 516 -31.61 22.35 17.28
C ALA A 516 -30.21 22.40 16.62
N PRO A 517 -29.21 23.10 17.21
CA PRO A 517 -28.02 23.53 16.48
C PRO A 517 -27.07 22.37 16.18
N ALA A 518 -26.62 22.30 14.93
CA ALA A 518 -25.59 21.38 14.48
C ALA A 518 -24.21 21.73 15.09
N PRO A 519 -23.43 20.76 15.60
CA PRO A 519 -22.05 21.01 15.98
C PRO A 519 -21.17 21.08 14.72
N SER A 520 -20.75 22.31 14.42
CA SER A 520 -19.55 22.77 13.70
C SER A 520 -19.07 21.99 12.47
N ALA A 521 -19.33 22.59 11.31
CA ALA A 521 -18.66 22.32 10.04
C ALA A 521 -17.12 22.38 10.14
N ALA A 522 -16.45 21.67 9.23
CA ALA A 522 -15.05 21.91 8.89
C ALA A 522 -14.80 23.41 8.69
N PRO A 523 -13.62 23.95 9.06
CA PRO A 523 -13.37 25.38 8.92
C PRO A 523 -13.56 25.77 7.45
N ALA A 524 -14.59 26.58 7.21
CA ALA A 524 -14.87 27.10 5.89
C ALA A 524 -13.65 27.90 5.43
N CYS A 525 -13.22 27.67 4.18
CA CYS A 525 -12.18 28.51 3.56
C CYS A 525 -12.67 29.96 3.65
N PRO A 526 -11.90 30.89 4.27
CA PRO A 526 -12.39 32.23 4.54
C PRO A 526 -12.86 32.89 3.24
N ARG A 527 -14.10 33.41 3.27
CA ARG A 527 -14.74 34.07 2.12
C ARG A 527 -14.05 35.37 1.74
N GLU A 528 -13.36 35.98 2.70
CA GLU A 528 -12.71 37.28 2.57
C GLU A 528 -11.23 37.11 2.19
N ALA A 529 -10.72 38.05 1.39
CA ALA A 529 -9.30 38.07 1.07
C ALA A 529 -8.51 38.25 2.39
N PRO A 530 -7.45 37.46 2.62
CA PRO A 530 -6.62 37.63 3.81
C PRO A 530 -6.08 39.07 3.86
N PRO A 531 -5.97 39.69 5.05
CA PRO A 531 -5.43 41.03 5.16
C PRO A 531 -4.03 41.07 4.54
N PRO A 532 -3.65 42.20 3.90
CA PRO A 532 -2.31 42.33 3.34
C PRO A 532 -1.27 42.03 4.43
N PRO A 533 -0.22 41.25 4.11
CA PRO A 533 0.81 40.95 5.09
C PRO A 533 1.38 42.26 5.65
N PRO A 534 1.74 42.31 6.95
CA PRO A 534 2.33 43.49 7.54
C PRO A 534 3.52 43.96 6.70
N ALA A 535 3.66 45.27 6.54
CA ALA A 535 4.77 45.86 5.80
C ALA A 535 6.09 45.25 6.31
N ALA A 536 6.89 44.71 5.38
CA ALA A 536 8.21 44.19 5.73
C ALA A 536 9.01 45.31 6.42
N PRO A 537 9.79 44.99 7.47
CA PRO A 537 10.61 45.98 8.15
C PRO A 537 11.46 46.75 7.14
N SER A 538 11.61 48.06 7.35
CA SER A 538 12.28 48.99 6.43
C SER A 538 13.74 48.62 6.15
N GLN A 539 14.37 47.81 7.00
CA GLN A 539 15.67 47.18 6.76
C GLN A 539 15.62 45.68 7.09
N PRO A 540 16.11 44.80 6.19
CA PRO A 540 16.24 43.37 6.49
C PRO A 540 17.33 43.15 7.56
N PRO A 541 17.22 42.10 8.38
CA PRO A 541 18.29 41.72 9.32
C PRO A 541 19.60 41.45 8.56
N PRO A 542 20.78 41.55 9.18
CA PRO A 542 22.05 41.27 8.50
C PRO A 542 22.04 39.90 7.83
N ALA A 543 22.60 39.83 6.62
CA ALA A 543 22.61 38.60 5.83
C ALA A 543 23.40 37.50 6.56
N PRO A 544 22.84 36.28 6.69
CA PRO A 544 23.59 35.13 7.16
C PRO A 544 24.83 34.90 6.28
N ALA A 545 25.91 34.37 6.86
CA ALA A 545 27.02 33.91 6.04
C ALA A 545 26.58 32.71 5.16
N ALA A 546 26.96 32.73 3.88
CA ALA A 546 26.77 31.58 2.98
C ALA A 546 27.59 30.36 3.44
N CYS A 547 28.83 30.62 3.87
CA CYS A 547 29.75 29.66 4.46
C CYS A 547 29.78 29.85 5.99
N GLY A 548 29.57 28.79 6.77
CA GLY A 548 29.72 28.84 8.24
C GLY A 548 28.41 28.86 9.05
N ALA A 549 27.25 28.70 8.42
CA ALA A 549 26.02 28.48 9.16
C ALA A 549 25.97 27.07 9.77
N GLN A 550 26.27 26.97 11.07
CA GLN A 550 26.08 25.75 11.86
C GLN A 550 24.96 26.02 12.89
N GLY A 551 23.96 25.14 12.96
CA GLY A 551 22.87 25.22 13.93
C GLY A 551 21.44 25.20 13.34
N PRO A 552 20.40 25.24 14.20
CA PRO A 552 19.00 25.29 13.79
C PRO A 552 18.74 26.58 13.01
N GLY A 553 18.38 26.42 11.73
CA GLY A 553 18.27 27.54 10.79
C GLY A 553 19.38 27.59 9.74
N ALA A 554 20.30 26.62 9.68
CA ALA A 554 21.28 26.42 8.60
C ALA A 554 20.68 25.92 7.27
N GLY A 555 19.45 25.40 7.31
CA GLY A 555 18.75 24.89 6.14
C GLY A 555 18.21 25.97 5.22
N ALA A 556 17.92 25.55 3.99
CA ALA A 556 17.15 26.36 3.04
C ALA A 556 15.67 26.28 3.42
N ASP A 557 14.99 27.43 3.48
CA ASP A 557 13.52 27.47 3.63
C ASP A 557 12.83 27.24 2.27
N ALA A 558 13.52 27.52 1.15
CA ALA A 558 13.05 27.15 -0.19
C ALA A 558 14.20 27.12 -1.20
N VAL A 559 14.05 26.31 -2.25
CA VAL A 559 14.99 26.25 -3.39
C VAL A 559 14.21 26.28 -4.69
N LEU A 560 14.62 27.15 -5.62
CA LEU A 560 13.96 27.35 -6.92
C LEU A 560 15.01 27.37 -8.03
N GLY A 561 14.67 26.93 -9.24
CA GLY A 561 15.52 27.17 -10.40
C GLY A 561 15.59 28.67 -10.73
N ASP A 562 16.73 29.16 -11.23
CA ASP A 562 16.86 30.54 -11.70
C ASP A 562 16.46 30.73 -13.17
N GLY A 563 16.27 29.62 -13.90
CA GLY A 563 15.94 29.59 -15.34
C GLY A 563 17.16 29.67 -16.26
N ALA A 564 18.37 29.80 -15.71
CA ALA A 564 19.65 29.80 -16.42
C ALA A 564 20.52 28.58 -16.04
N GLY A 565 19.89 27.51 -15.53
CA GLY A 565 20.56 26.29 -15.07
C GLY A 565 21.11 26.37 -13.63
N GLY A 566 21.03 27.53 -12.98
CA GLY A 566 21.37 27.74 -11.58
C GLY A 566 20.16 27.65 -10.64
N ALA A 567 20.37 28.06 -9.40
CA ALA A 567 19.37 28.00 -8.35
C ALA A 567 19.26 29.32 -7.56
N LEU A 568 18.09 29.57 -7.01
CA LEU A 568 17.82 30.55 -5.97
C LEU A 568 17.56 29.80 -4.68
N VAL A 569 18.42 29.97 -3.68
CA VAL A 569 18.30 29.36 -2.35
C VAL A 569 17.82 30.44 -1.38
N VAL A 570 16.63 30.26 -0.80
CA VAL A 570 16.00 31.20 0.13
C VAL A 570 16.22 30.73 1.55
N ARG A 571 16.63 31.65 2.43
CA ARG A 571 16.85 31.40 3.84
C ARG A 571 16.60 32.66 4.65
N GLY A 572 15.55 32.63 5.46
CA GLY A 572 15.00 33.80 6.13
C GLY A 572 14.65 34.88 5.12
N ALA A 573 15.05 36.12 5.43
CA ALA A 573 14.82 37.32 4.61
C ALA A 573 15.73 37.45 3.39
N TRP A 574 16.59 36.47 3.14
CA TRP A 574 17.65 36.55 2.13
C TRP A 574 17.56 35.41 1.13
N ALA A 575 17.96 35.71 -0.11
CA ALA A 575 18.10 34.71 -1.17
C ALA A 575 19.50 34.79 -1.78
N TRP A 576 20.08 33.63 -2.08
CA TRP A 576 21.35 33.48 -2.78
C TRP A 576 21.09 32.96 -4.18
N ARG A 577 21.77 33.54 -5.15
CA ARG A 577 21.82 32.97 -6.50
C ARG A 577 23.07 32.12 -6.64
N VAL A 578 22.88 30.84 -6.90
CA VAL A 578 23.91 29.83 -7.04
C VAL A 578 24.03 29.42 -8.51
N SER A 579 25.26 29.34 -9.01
CA SER A 579 25.51 28.93 -10.40
C SER A 579 25.33 27.42 -10.59
N ALA A 580 25.18 26.97 -11.84
CA ALA A 580 25.12 25.53 -12.15
C ALA A 580 26.39 24.76 -11.72
N ALA A 581 27.55 25.44 -11.68
CA ALA A 581 28.82 24.88 -11.24
C ALA A 581 29.01 24.92 -9.70
N GLY A 582 28.01 25.41 -8.97
CA GLY A 582 28.17 25.80 -7.57
C GLY A 582 28.76 27.21 -7.45
N GLY A 583 28.75 27.75 -6.23
CA GLY A 583 29.24 29.10 -5.94
C GLY A 583 28.17 30.19 -6.05
N VAL A 584 28.25 31.17 -5.14
CA VAL A 584 27.36 32.33 -5.08
C VAL A 584 27.75 33.35 -6.14
N ALA A 585 26.77 33.83 -6.91
CA ALA A 585 26.97 34.86 -7.91
C ALA A 585 27.40 36.20 -7.27
N ARG A 586 28.25 36.97 -7.96
CA ARG A 586 28.66 38.32 -7.49
C ARG A 586 27.44 39.21 -7.27
N GLY A 587 27.45 39.98 -6.17
CA GLY A 587 26.36 40.88 -5.79
C GLY A 587 25.19 40.21 -5.06
N TRP A 588 25.36 38.95 -4.62
CA TRP A 588 24.39 38.20 -3.82
C TRP A 588 24.97 37.89 -2.42
N PRO A 589 24.14 37.73 -1.37
CA PRO A 589 22.68 37.60 -1.38
C PRO A 589 21.91 38.90 -1.58
N LEU A 590 20.65 38.78 -1.99
CA LEU A 590 19.69 39.88 -2.08
C LEU A 590 18.50 39.66 -1.14
N PRO A 591 17.88 40.74 -0.61
CA PRO A 591 16.68 40.60 0.20
C PRO A 591 15.53 39.99 -0.60
N VAL A 592 14.77 39.07 0.02
CA VAL A 592 13.60 38.43 -0.57
C VAL A 592 12.59 39.46 -1.08
N ALA A 593 12.35 40.52 -0.31
CA ALA A 593 11.43 41.60 -0.68
C ALA A 593 11.86 42.40 -1.92
N ARG A 594 13.17 42.43 -2.24
CA ARG A 594 13.69 43.06 -3.47
C ARG A 594 13.40 42.19 -4.69
N LEU A 595 13.60 40.89 -4.57
CA LEU A 595 13.40 39.93 -5.66
C LEU A 595 11.93 39.66 -5.94
N TRP A 596 11.11 39.61 -4.89
CA TRP A 596 9.68 39.33 -4.96
C TRP A 596 8.92 40.41 -4.19
N PRO A 597 8.69 41.58 -4.82
CA PRO A 597 7.91 42.64 -4.18
C PRO A 597 6.53 42.15 -3.75
N GLY A 598 6.19 42.37 -2.49
CA GLY A 598 4.92 41.91 -1.88
C GLY A 598 4.96 40.49 -1.27
N LEU A 599 6.09 39.79 -1.33
CA LEU A 599 6.29 38.52 -0.63
C LEU A 599 6.74 38.77 0.83
N PRO A 600 6.23 38.02 1.83
CA PRO A 600 6.69 38.12 3.20
C PRO A 600 8.16 37.73 3.34
N ALA A 601 8.83 38.31 4.34
CA ALA A 601 10.26 38.11 4.57
C ALA A 601 10.66 36.65 4.85
N ARG A 602 9.73 35.78 5.25
CA ARG A 602 10.00 34.34 5.40
C ARG A 602 8.90 33.54 4.72
N VAL A 603 9.26 32.46 4.07
CA VAL A 603 8.33 31.52 3.43
C VAL A 603 8.48 30.15 4.08
N HIS A 604 7.45 29.31 3.97
CA HIS A 604 7.53 27.93 4.44
C HIS A 604 8.00 27.00 3.33
N ALA A 605 7.57 27.25 2.09
CA ALA A 605 8.01 26.50 0.94
C ALA A 605 7.89 27.33 -0.33
N ALA A 606 8.59 26.93 -1.38
CA ALA A 606 8.37 27.45 -2.72
C ALA A 606 8.59 26.36 -3.77
N THR A 607 7.96 26.53 -4.93
CA THR A 607 8.20 25.66 -6.09
C THR A 607 8.08 26.46 -7.39
N ARG A 608 8.57 25.88 -8.49
CA ARG A 608 8.25 26.38 -9.83
C ARG A 608 7.23 25.46 -10.48
N ASP A 609 6.30 26.04 -11.22
CA ASP A 609 5.42 25.25 -12.07
C ASP A 609 6.01 25.05 -13.48
N ALA A 610 5.36 24.20 -14.27
CA ALA A 610 5.74 23.89 -15.65
C ALA A 610 5.71 25.11 -16.59
N ALA A 611 4.98 26.17 -16.23
CA ALA A 611 4.97 27.44 -16.96
C ALA A 611 6.12 28.38 -16.53
N GLY A 612 6.98 27.96 -15.59
CA GLY A 612 8.09 28.75 -15.09
C GLY A 612 7.70 29.83 -14.07
N ARG A 613 6.45 29.81 -13.57
CA ARG A 613 5.98 30.72 -12.52
C ARG A 613 6.52 30.26 -11.17
N ALA A 614 6.87 31.21 -10.30
CA ALA A 614 7.27 30.92 -8.94
C ALA A 614 6.05 30.97 -8.02
N LEU A 615 5.85 29.89 -7.25
CA LEU A 615 4.81 29.75 -6.25
C LEU A 615 5.45 29.75 -4.88
N PHE A 616 4.99 30.62 -3.99
CA PHE A 616 5.46 30.68 -2.60
C PHE A 616 4.30 30.38 -1.66
N PHE A 617 4.60 29.61 -0.63
CA PHE A 617 3.64 29.16 0.37
C PHE A 617 4.06 29.68 1.73
N ARG A 618 3.11 30.30 2.43
CA ARG A 618 3.30 30.69 3.82
C ARG A 618 1.97 30.56 4.54
N ASP A 619 1.96 29.82 5.65
CA ASP A 619 0.75 29.57 6.42
C ASP A 619 -0.35 28.99 5.50
N ALA A 620 -1.54 29.58 5.50
CA ALA A 620 -2.63 29.18 4.60
C ALA A 620 -2.69 29.98 3.29
N LEU A 621 -1.60 30.64 2.89
CA LEU A 621 -1.56 31.56 1.74
C LEU A 621 -0.57 31.11 0.66
N VAL A 622 -0.94 31.40 -0.59
CA VAL A 622 -0.10 31.21 -1.77
C VAL A 622 0.12 32.54 -2.49
N TRP A 623 1.35 32.81 -2.91
CA TRP A 623 1.72 33.89 -3.82
C TRP A 623 2.18 33.29 -5.15
N ARG A 624 1.87 33.95 -6.25
CA ARG A 624 2.28 33.53 -7.60
C ARG A 624 2.95 34.67 -8.33
N PHE A 625 4.15 34.41 -8.82
CA PHE A 625 4.95 35.37 -9.58
C PHE A 625 5.22 34.87 -11.00
N ALA A 626 4.93 35.73 -11.98
CA ALA A 626 5.32 35.52 -13.36
C ALA A 626 6.71 36.11 -13.61
N GLN A 627 7.44 35.54 -14.57
CA GLN A 627 8.69 36.15 -15.04
C GLN A 627 8.40 37.23 -16.07
N ALA A 628 9.05 38.37 -15.91
CA ALA A 628 9.16 39.42 -16.93
C ALA A 628 10.33 39.06 -17.86
N PRO A 629 10.07 38.72 -19.14
CA PRO A 629 11.13 38.44 -20.10
C PRO A 629 12.05 39.66 -20.27
N GLY A 630 13.36 39.43 -20.36
CA GLY A 630 14.36 40.49 -20.59
C GLY A 630 14.71 41.35 -19.36
N ALA A 631 14.01 41.19 -18.23
CA ALA A 631 14.33 41.94 -17.01
C ALA A 631 15.62 41.43 -16.32
N PRO A 632 16.37 42.32 -15.64
CA PRO A 632 17.49 41.94 -14.77
C PRO A 632 17.09 40.86 -13.76
N PRO A 633 18.00 39.96 -13.35
CA PRO A 633 17.69 38.86 -12.44
C PRO A 633 17.01 39.29 -11.13
N ASP A 634 17.32 40.48 -10.62
CA ASP A 634 16.78 41.03 -9.39
C ASP A 634 15.41 41.73 -9.55
N GLN A 635 14.95 41.93 -10.78
CA GLN A 635 13.65 42.56 -11.12
C GLN A 635 12.78 41.65 -12.01
N ARG A 636 13.17 40.38 -12.13
CA ARG A 636 12.54 39.43 -13.06
C ARG A 636 11.13 39.02 -12.64
N TRP A 637 10.78 39.10 -11.36
CA TRP A 637 9.54 38.54 -10.85
C TRP A 637 8.47 39.61 -10.63
N ARG A 638 7.28 39.39 -11.19
CA ARG A 638 6.11 40.24 -11.00
C ARG A 638 5.00 39.46 -10.30
N LEU A 639 4.52 39.97 -9.17
CA LEU A 639 3.38 39.40 -8.46
C LEU A 639 2.15 39.46 -9.38
N GLU A 640 1.53 38.31 -9.61
CA GLU A 640 0.34 38.26 -10.44
C GLU A 640 -0.87 38.88 -9.74
N ARG A 641 -1.73 39.55 -10.52
CA ARG A 641 -2.93 40.20 -10.00
C ARG A 641 -3.82 39.20 -9.28
N GLY A 642 -4.29 39.59 -8.09
CA GLY A 642 -5.17 38.78 -7.27
C GLY A 642 -4.46 37.72 -6.42
N PHE A 643 -3.13 37.81 -6.26
CA PHE A 643 -2.35 37.10 -5.24
C PHE A 643 -1.83 38.08 -4.17
N PRO A 644 -1.69 37.66 -2.90
CA PRO A 644 -1.86 36.30 -2.39
C PRO A 644 -3.31 35.78 -2.37
N ARG A 645 -3.46 34.46 -2.37
CA ARG A 645 -4.76 33.76 -2.29
C ARG A 645 -4.75 32.74 -1.16
N ALA A 646 -5.93 32.42 -0.65
CA ALA A 646 -6.09 31.31 0.28
C ALA A 646 -5.73 29.98 -0.40
N LEU A 647 -4.84 29.21 0.23
CA LEU A 647 -4.36 27.92 -0.26
C LEU A 647 -5.54 26.96 -0.52
N CYS A 648 -6.50 26.90 0.41
CA CYS A 648 -7.69 26.04 0.29
C CYS A 648 -8.56 26.31 -0.94
N ARG A 649 -8.49 27.51 -1.54
CA ARG A 649 -9.27 27.87 -2.73
C ARG A 649 -8.70 27.25 -3.99
N ASP A 650 -7.39 27.41 -4.19
CA ASP A 650 -6.73 26.96 -5.42
C ASP A 650 -6.16 25.53 -5.27
N TRP A 651 -5.96 25.08 -4.03
CA TRP A 651 -5.34 23.79 -3.67
C TRP A 651 -6.14 23.06 -2.57
N PRO A 652 -7.41 22.67 -2.84
CA PRO A 652 -8.23 21.98 -1.85
C PRO A 652 -7.60 20.66 -1.41
N GLY A 653 -7.51 20.45 -0.10
CA GLY A 653 -6.90 19.26 0.51
C GLY A 653 -5.38 19.35 0.74
N ALA A 654 -4.70 20.40 0.25
CA ALA A 654 -3.30 20.62 0.56
C ALA A 654 -3.11 21.08 2.02
N PRO A 655 -1.99 20.70 2.69
CA PRO A 655 -1.73 21.11 4.06
C PRO A 655 -1.40 22.62 4.13
N ALA A 656 -1.95 23.32 5.13
CA ALA A 656 -1.48 24.65 5.49
C ALA A 656 -0.04 24.57 6.04
N ALA A 657 0.77 25.60 5.80
CA ALA A 657 2.19 25.68 6.17
C ALA A 657 2.98 24.40 5.78
N PRO A 658 3.10 24.08 4.48
CA PRO A 658 3.93 22.98 4.02
C PRO A 658 5.42 23.30 4.23
N ASP A 659 6.21 22.31 4.65
CA ASP A 659 7.66 22.45 4.83
C ASP A 659 8.41 22.43 3.48
N ALA A 660 7.88 21.74 2.48
CA ALA A 660 8.39 21.81 1.11
C ALA A 660 7.28 21.55 0.10
N VAL A 661 7.43 22.06 -1.13
CA VAL A 661 6.53 21.78 -2.25
C VAL A 661 7.36 21.46 -3.49
N LEU A 662 7.05 20.35 -4.14
CA LEU A 662 7.76 19.85 -5.31
C LEU A 662 6.77 19.57 -6.43
N GLN A 663 6.89 20.24 -7.57
CA GLN A 663 6.25 19.74 -8.78
C GLN A 663 7.10 18.60 -9.35
N TRP A 664 6.53 17.41 -9.46
CA TRP A 664 7.27 16.19 -9.79
C TRP A 664 6.48 15.23 -10.67
N GLY A 665 7.21 14.38 -11.41
CA GLY A 665 6.69 13.40 -12.34
C GLY A 665 6.30 13.99 -13.70
N ALA A 666 6.11 13.13 -14.71
CA ALA A 666 5.85 13.58 -16.09
C ALA A 666 4.54 14.35 -16.28
N ARG A 667 3.56 14.11 -15.41
CA ARG A 667 2.28 14.85 -15.39
C ARG A 667 2.34 16.14 -14.58
N GLY A 668 3.48 16.45 -13.94
CA GLY A 668 3.69 17.68 -13.19
C GLY A 668 2.74 17.82 -12.00
N HIS A 669 2.48 16.73 -11.26
CA HIS A 669 1.68 16.81 -10.04
C HIS A 669 2.46 17.54 -8.94
N PHE A 670 1.74 18.17 -8.02
CA PHE A 670 2.37 18.86 -6.90
C PHE A 670 2.40 17.96 -5.69
N TYR A 671 3.57 17.86 -5.06
CA TYR A 671 3.79 17.11 -3.85
C TYR A 671 4.08 18.10 -2.72
N PHE A 672 3.20 18.13 -1.73
CA PHE A 672 3.36 18.93 -0.52
C PHE A 672 3.96 18.05 0.56
N PHE A 673 4.97 18.54 1.27
CA PHE A 673 5.63 17.83 2.36
C PHE A 673 5.40 18.59 3.66
N LYS A 674 5.06 17.87 4.73
CA LYS A 674 4.90 18.45 6.07
C LYS A 674 5.20 17.41 7.14
N GLY A 675 6.21 17.64 7.95
CA GLY A 675 6.77 16.66 8.88
C GLY A 675 7.08 15.35 8.16
N SER A 676 6.68 14.23 8.75
CA SER A 676 6.86 12.89 8.19
C SER A 676 5.84 12.50 7.11
N LEU A 677 5.09 13.47 6.56
CA LEU A 677 3.99 13.22 5.62
C LEU A 677 4.17 13.97 4.31
N PHE A 678 3.52 13.47 3.26
CA PHE A 678 3.39 14.15 1.99
C PHE A 678 1.99 13.97 1.37
N TRP A 679 1.57 14.91 0.55
CA TRP A 679 0.31 14.92 -0.18
C TRP A 679 0.61 15.05 -1.67
N LYS A 680 -0.03 14.23 -2.51
CA LYS A 680 -0.02 14.45 -3.96
C LYS A 680 -1.30 15.19 -4.34
N PHE A 681 -1.12 16.31 -5.00
CA PHE A 681 -2.18 17.12 -5.56
C PHE A 681 -2.22 16.91 -7.08
N ASP A 682 -3.34 16.39 -7.54
CA ASP A 682 -3.65 16.17 -8.94
C ASP A 682 -4.89 17.01 -9.31
N PRO A 683 -4.74 18.13 -10.03
CA PRO A 683 -5.87 18.99 -10.38
C PRO A 683 -6.87 18.30 -11.32
N SER A 684 -6.51 17.18 -11.94
CA SER A 684 -7.42 16.39 -12.78
C SER A 684 -8.32 15.44 -11.98
N GLN A 685 -8.07 15.27 -10.68
CA GLN A 685 -8.85 14.40 -9.80
C GLN A 685 -9.86 15.19 -8.97
N THR A 686 -10.96 14.53 -8.58
CA THR A 686 -11.96 15.09 -7.66
C THR A 686 -12.26 14.06 -6.56
N PRO A 687 -11.87 14.31 -5.29
CA PRO A 687 -11.10 15.47 -4.82
C PRO A 687 -9.66 15.52 -5.39
N PRO A 688 -9.07 16.71 -5.61
CA PRO A 688 -7.71 16.85 -6.17
C PRO A 688 -6.60 16.22 -5.33
N VAL A 689 -6.82 16.14 -4.02
CA VAL A 689 -6.02 15.31 -3.12
C VAL A 689 -6.81 14.03 -2.89
N GLY A 690 -6.28 12.92 -3.40
CA GLY A 690 -6.93 11.62 -3.27
C GLY A 690 -7.05 11.16 -1.80
N PRO A 691 -8.01 10.27 -1.49
CA PRO A 691 -8.31 9.82 -0.13
C PRO A 691 -7.17 9.06 0.55
N MET A 692 -6.13 8.69 -0.19
CA MET A 692 -4.93 8.01 0.30
C MET A 692 -3.85 8.97 0.81
N TYR A 693 -4.10 10.28 0.78
CA TYR A 693 -3.20 11.33 1.26
C TYR A 693 -3.76 12.02 2.52
N PRO A 694 -2.91 12.43 3.49
CA PRO A 694 -1.45 12.33 3.46
C PRO A 694 -0.93 10.88 3.51
N ASN A 695 0.24 10.71 2.92
CA ASN A 695 0.99 9.46 2.92
C ASN A 695 2.36 9.69 3.58
N VAL A 696 3.07 8.64 4.00
CA VAL A 696 4.31 8.78 4.77
C VAL A 696 5.50 9.13 3.90
N LEU A 697 6.30 10.11 4.32
CA LEU A 697 7.49 10.56 3.60
C LEU A 697 8.51 9.43 3.38
N ALA A 698 8.57 8.45 4.29
CA ALA A 698 9.44 7.27 4.18
C ALA A 698 9.23 6.43 2.89
N GLN A 699 8.14 6.63 2.14
CA GLN A 699 8.00 6.03 0.81
C GLN A 699 9.06 6.53 -0.17
N TRP A 700 9.49 7.78 -0.04
CA TRP A 700 10.63 8.35 -0.74
C TRP A 700 11.90 7.77 -0.08
N ALA A 701 12.32 6.59 -0.55
CA ALA A 701 13.32 5.81 0.17
C ALA A 701 14.67 6.54 0.27
N GLY A 702 15.24 6.62 1.46
CA GLY A 702 16.59 7.16 1.69
C GLY A 702 16.70 8.69 1.82
N ILE A 703 15.60 9.45 1.72
CA ILE A 703 15.56 10.83 2.21
C ILE A 703 15.11 10.89 3.68
N PRO A 704 15.34 12.00 4.41
CA PRO A 704 14.92 12.13 5.81
C PRO A 704 13.42 11.89 5.99
N SER A 705 13.07 10.85 6.75
CA SER A 705 11.68 10.42 6.93
C SER A 705 10.88 11.25 7.93
N ASP A 706 11.57 12.06 8.75
CA ASP A 706 11.00 12.97 9.76
C ASP A 706 10.64 14.35 9.19
N GLY A 707 11.01 14.63 7.94
CA GLY A 707 10.63 15.83 7.20
C GLY A 707 11.80 16.47 6.45
N VAL A 708 11.47 17.36 5.51
CA VAL A 708 12.41 18.09 4.66
C VAL A 708 12.12 19.58 4.75
N ASP A 709 13.15 20.42 4.61
CA ASP A 709 13.04 21.87 4.75
C ASP A 709 12.86 22.57 3.39
N ALA A 710 13.28 21.92 2.30
CA ALA A 710 13.01 22.34 0.93
C ALA A 710 13.15 21.16 -0.03
N ALA A 711 12.52 21.27 -1.20
CA ALA A 711 12.67 20.32 -2.29
C ALA A 711 12.61 21.04 -3.64
N ALA A 712 13.40 20.61 -4.62
CA ALA A 712 13.42 21.21 -5.96
C ALA A 712 13.78 20.20 -7.03
N VAL A 713 13.18 20.35 -8.22
CA VAL A 713 13.65 19.72 -9.45
C VAL A 713 14.50 20.74 -10.21
N LEU A 714 15.79 20.45 -10.37
CA LEU A 714 16.74 21.30 -11.10
C LEU A 714 17.51 20.46 -12.10
N ASN A 715 17.67 20.96 -13.33
CA ASN A 715 18.44 20.27 -14.38
C ASN A 715 18.06 18.79 -14.54
N ASN A 716 16.74 18.50 -14.47
CA ASN A 716 16.17 17.15 -14.54
C ASN A 716 16.66 16.19 -13.43
N ARG A 717 16.94 16.74 -12.24
CA ARG A 717 17.31 16.00 -11.03
C ARG A 717 16.49 16.49 -9.86
N THR A 718 16.10 15.56 -9.00
CA THR A 718 15.30 15.84 -7.80
C THR A 718 16.21 15.97 -6.59
N PHE A 719 16.10 17.09 -5.86
CA PHE A 719 16.87 17.39 -4.67
C PHE A 719 15.98 17.64 -3.46
N PHE A 720 16.38 17.13 -2.30
CA PHE A 720 15.76 17.39 -1.00
C PHE A 720 16.79 18.00 -0.05
N PHE A 721 16.35 18.92 0.81
CA PHE A 721 17.21 19.64 1.75
C PHE A 721 16.72 19.41 3.18
N LYS A 722 17.67 19.19 4.10
CA LYS A 722 17.38 19.08 5.53
C LYS A 722 18.56 19.62 6.34
N GLY A 723 18.32 20.68 7.10
CA GLY A 723 19.36 21.43 7.79
C GLY A 723 20.50 21.81 6.83
N PRO A 724 21.78 21.68 7.23
CA PRO A 724 22.91 22.08 6.39
C PRO A 724 23.21 21.12 5.24
N ARG A 725 22.35 20.13 4.98
CA ARG A 725 22.60 19.02 4.06
C ARG A 725 21.57 18.92 2.96
N PHE A 726 21.96 18.30 1.86
CA PHE A 726 21.06 17.94 0.78
C PHE A 726 21.24 16.49 0.33
N TYR A 727 20.21 15.99 -0.35
CA TYR A 727 20.04 14.62 -0.83
C TYR A 727 19.65 14.69 -2.30
N ARG A 728 20.26 13.85 -3.15
CA ARG A 728 19.80 13.65 -4.52
C ARG A 728 18.93 12.40 -4.59
N PHE A 729 17.73 12.55 -5.10
CA PHE A 729 16.81 11.44 -5.31
C PHE A 729 16.96 10.90 -6.73
N ASP A 730 17.02 9.58 -6.86
CA ASP A 730 16.98 8.89 -8.15
C ASP A 730 15.52 8.54 -8.46
N ASP A 731 14.95 9.26 -9.42
CA ASP A 731 13.54 9.10 -9.79
C ASP A 731 13.24 7.70 -10.34
N ARG A 732 14.23 7.01 -10.98
CA ARG A 732 14.05 5.65 -11.51
C ARG A 732 14.08 4.59 -10.44
N ALA A 733 15.05 4.69 -9.53
CA ALA A 733 15.17 3.76 -8.41
C ALA A 733 14.09 4.02 -7.34
N PHE A 734 13.42 5.19 -7.44
CA PHE A 734 12.54 5.74 -6.41
C PHE A 734 13.17 5.65 -5.02
N ALA A 735 14.45 6.03 -4.97
CA ALA A 735 15.30 5.93 -3.80
C ALA A 735 16.42 6.99 -3.86
N LEU A 736 17.11 7.17 -2.74
CA LEU A 736 18.32 7.98 -2.67
C LEU A 736 19.32 7.49 -3.72
N ALA A 737 19.91 8.45 -4.42
CA ALA A 737 20.97 8.18 -5.37
C ALA A 737 22.17 7.50 -4.72
N VAL A 738 22.72 6.50 -5.39
CA VAL A 738 23.98 5.86 -5.00
C VAL A 738 25.11 6.56 -5.75
N GLU A 739 25.91 7.33 -5.03
CA GLU A 739 27.10 8.04 -5.53
C GLU A 739 28.27 7.85 -4.56
N ASP A 740 29.48 8.14 -5.01
CA ASP A 740 30.69 8.16 -4.19
C ASP A 740 31.28 9.59 -4.21
N PRO A 741 31.34 10.30 -3.07
CA PRO A 741 30.87 9.88 -1.74
C PRO A 741 29.34 9.72 -1.65
N PRO A 742 28.82 8.92 -0.71
CA PRO A 742 27.38 8.75 -0.53
C PRO A 742 26.72 9.99 0.08
N TYR A 743 25.46 10.21 -0.27
CA TYR A 743 24.61 11.23 0.35
C TYR A 743 24.36 10.94 1.83
N PRO A 744 24.08 11.98 2.66
CA PRO A 744 23.93 13.38 2.28
C PRO A 744 25.24 14.16 2.11
N HIS A 745 25.18 15.25 1.34
CA HIS A 745 26.29 16.19 1.15
C HIS A 745 26.01 17.55 1.78
N SER A 746 27.08 18.30 2.04
CA SER A 746 27.03 19.66 2.57
C SER A 746 26.50 20.64 1.51
N THR A 747 25.40 21.32 1.83
CA THR A 747 24.85 22.37 0.95
C THR A 747 25.85 23.52 0.80
N ALA A 748 26.58 23.88 1.87
CA ALA A 748 27.55 24.97 1.82
C ALA A 748 28.73 24.66 0.88
N ASP A 749 29.24 23.43 0.91
CA ASP A 749 30.42 23.09 0.12
C ASP A 749 30.09 22.95 -1.35
N VAL A 750 29.00 22.25 -1.66
CA VAL A 750 28.59 21.93 -3.04
C VAL A 750 27.86 23.12 -3.69
N TRP A 751 26.86 23.70 -3.00
CA TRP A 751 26.03 24.75 -3.59
C TRP A 751 26.69 26.12 -3.41
N PHE A 752 27.14 26.49 -2.22
CA PHE A 752 27.75 27.81 -2.00
C PHE A 752 29.24 27.88 -2.36
N GLY A 753 29.90 26.75 -2.63
CA GLY A 753 31.30 26.69 -3.06
C GLY A 753 32.32 26.86 -1.94
N CYS A 754 31.93 26.60 -0.68
CA CYS A 754 32.76 26.86 0.49
C CYS A 754 33.92 25.86 0.68
N GLY A 755 33.82 24.66 0.07
CA GLY A 755 34.74 23.54 0.32
C GLY A 755 35.90 23.38 -0.67
N GLY A 756 36.09 24.31 -1.61
CA GLY A 756 37.20 24.28 -2.58
C GLY A 756 37.15 23.18 -3.65
N GLY A 757 36.15 22.29 -3.62
CA GLY A 757 35.92 21.24 -4.62
C GLY A 757 34.68 21.53 -5.48
N GLY A 758 34.84 21.54 -6.81
CA GLY A 758 33.78 21.81 -7.78
C GLY A 758 32.77 20.66 -7.92
N GLY A 759 31.86 20.52 -6.97
CA GLY A 759 30.65 19.72 -7.10
C GLY A 759 29.51 20.60 -7.58
N GLY A 760 29.33 20.77 -8.88
CA GLY A 760 28.24 21.59 -9.41
C GLY A 760 26.86 20.93 -9.28
N ILE A 761 25.81 21.75 -9.37
CA ILE A 761 24.40 21.31 -9.51
C ILE A 761 24.22 20.51 -10.83
N GLY A 762 24.98 20.85 -11.87
CA GLY A 762 25.03 20.15 -13.16
C GLY A 762 26.22 19.21 -13.27
N GLY A 763 26.16 18.02 -12.69
CA GLY A 763 27.25 17.04 -12.81
C GLY A 763 27.39 16.50 -14.23
N GLY A 764 28.41 16.93 -14.97
CA GLY A 764 28.90 16.28 -16.18
C GLY A 764 29.92 15.21 -15.81
N GLY A 765 29.55 13.94 -15.98
CA GLY A 765 30.52 12.86 -16.05
C GLY A 765 31.22 12.90 -17.40
N GLY A 766 32.48 13.35 -17.41
CA GLY A 766 33.39 13.25 -18.54
C GLY A 766 34.75 12.86 -18.01
N GLY A 767 35.18 11.63 -18.30
CA GLY A 767 36.53 11.18 -18.01
C GLY A 767 37.56 12.06 -18.71
N GLY A 768 38.59 12.44 -17.97
CA GLY A 768 39.76 13.15 -18.49
C GLY A 768 40.88 13.04 -17.47
N GLY A 769 41.80 12.10 -17.69
CA GLY A 769 43.05 12.04 -16.95
C GLY A 769 43.83 13.33 -17.11
N GLY A 770 44.38 13.84 -16.01
CA GLY A 770 45.24 15.01 -15.99
C GLY A 770 45.90 15.13 -14.64
N GLY A 771 47.13 14.61 -14.53
CA GLY A 771 47.95 14.77 -13.34
C GLY A 771 48.37 16.23 -13.12
N GLY A 772 48.75 16.53 -11.88
CA GLY A 772 49.66 17.63 -11.58
C GLY A 772 49.15 18.68 -10.59
N ALA A 773 49.93 18.80 -9.51
CA ALA A 773 50.27 20.02 -8.76
C ALA A 773 49.56 20.25 -7.41
N ARG A 774 50.11 19.59 -6.37
CA ARG A 774 50.07 20.08 -4.99
C ARG A 774 50.77 21.44 -4.93
N ARG A 775 50.00 22.53 -4.77
CA ARG A 775 50.55 23.83 -4.37
C ARG A 775 50.88 23.77 -2.88
N ARG A 776 52.19 23.72 -2.56
CA ARG A 776 52.70 23.99 -1.21
C ARG A 776 52.37 25.43 -0.85
N VAL A 777 51.70 25.64 0.28
CA VAL A 777 51.61 26.94 0.94
C VAL A 777 52.95 27.18 1.63
N ARG A 778 53.66 28.25 1.24
CA ARG A 778 54.77 28.80 2.02
C ARG A 778 54.20 29.61 3.19
N PRO A 779 54.74 29.51 4.41
CA PRO A 779 54.40 30.45 5.47
C PRO A 779 55.04 31.80 5.16
N VAL A 780 54.27 32.87 5.27
CA VAL A 780 54.80 34.24 5.36
C VAL A 780 54.92 34.56 6.86
N SER A 781 56.06 35.17 7.15
CA SER A 781 56.69 35.49 8.43
C SER A 781 55.80 36.13 9.49
#